data_AF-A0A955C549-F1
#
_entry.id   AF-A0A955C549-F1
#
_cell.length_a   1.000
_cell.length_b   1.000
_cell.length_c   1.000
_cell.angle_alpha   90.00
_cell.angle_beta   90.00
_cell.angle_gamma   90.00
#
_symmetry.space_group_name_H-M   'P 1'
#
loop_
_entity.id
_entity.type
_entity.pdbx_description
1 polymer ?
#
loop_
_entity_poly.entity_id
_entity_poly.type
_entity_poly.pdbx_seq_one_letter_code
_entity_poly.pdbx_strand_id
1 'polypeptide(L)'
;MKPVAQVVLTGALVGGAGLAAWTFLPKLQSPRNLVATEAGENSEIARRLIDQYDPGADVAQTVVDRAGIDDDLTGERVNSLIESDSRRAQDVLEQEAERINEMLKDSVNRLREHDQKFSEMAGDTVSTTSGSVNFGNNSSSMSQSMNDGLSQSKSVAQSNADFLKSATSASAKALQASAGEASGRDSLIGNRTHGVALYHEGLSLDRKARLVRSEADAKLFDLSQLAAKQRHRQSESELVKDSGIEEAIQKQNGRVAEAQQEHDEFVKSAQGIESRIEAVKSEIETHSATASTLRKTLDDLESRGVEFGDQGAGDAFQQEYETTSASYRSVLSRIHTLQHGSISGAHLEMGGDLVTGDYVPDKDGGEIEYELGLDELERRLVQLGWEETGAKQVLDDEKDELNRLENLKSSLVAKASAARTAMDEGNQEVSSLFEAYRGLETEAKTLEDQAIDTLKQASRAFASAKSAAQARMRDLPEVSAEKEEFSPNKLIKEDIWLEGQLASQAADSQTRAAMVLYDRFMHLGKAIALCESLGSVFGELDFGVAEMSEARAAAKADAESILNDAIESFEGASRKLKEHWSVAASVAAADYMLALFDHPELVNVAIANYQSVVKDRESEPRLRPFVERLDQLRHR
;
A
#
# COMPACT_ATOMS: atom_id res chain seq x y z
N MET A 1 -30.38 -104.42 19.03
CA MET A 1 -28.95 -104.01 19.05
C MET A 1 -28.71 -103.05 17.88
N LYS A 2 -27.92 -102.01 18.14
CA LYS A 2 -27.85 -100.71 17.42
C LYS A 2 -27.25 -100.81 16.00
N PRO A 3 -27.71 -99.93 15.08
CA PRO A 3 -26.80 -99.18 14.21
C PRO A 3 -27.17 -97.69 14.27
N VAL A 4 -26.70 -97.00 15.31
CA VAL A 4 -26.85 -95.52 15.45
C VAL A 4 -25.48 -94.83 15.43
N ALA A 5 -24.38 -95.59 15.38
CA ALA A 5 -23.03 -95.05 15.43
C ALA A 5 -22.47 -94.58 14.07
N GLN A 6 -23.09 -94.95 12.94
CA GLN A 6 -22.54 -94.65 11.60
C GLN A 6 -23.02 -93.32 11.02
N VAL A 7 -24.20 -92.81 11.40
CA VAL A 7 -24.77 -91.57 10.83
C VAL A 7 -24.19 -90.31 11.50
N VAL A 8 -23.78 -90.39 12.76
CA VAL A 8 -23.17 -89.26 13.48
C VAL A 8 -21.72 -89.00 13.04
N LEU A 9 -21.00 -90.04 12.61
CA LEU A 9 -19.61 -89.89 12.14
C LEU A 9 -19.52 -89.22 10.75
N THR A 10 -20.50 -89.47 9.86
CA THR A 10 -20.53 -88.87 8.52
C THR A 10 -20.98 -87.41 8.54
N GLY A 11 -21.90 -87.04 9.45
CA GLY A 11 -22.33 -85.64 9.62
C GLY A 11 -21.23 -84.74 10.18
N ALA A 12 -20.40 -85.23 11.09
CA ALA A 12 -19.26 -84.49 11.64
C ALA A 12 -18.10 -84.34 10.62
N LEU A 13 -17.87 -85.35 9.76
CA LEU A 13 -16.87 -85.29 8.70
C LEU A 13 -17.26 -84.37 7.53
N VAL A 14 -18.54 -84.31 7.17
CA VAL A 14 -19.04 -83.40 6.11
C VAL A 14 -19.18 -81.96 6.62
N GLY A 15 -19.59 -81.76 7.88
CA GLY A 15 -19.59 -80.43 8.51
C GLY A 15 -18.19 -79.87 8.76
N GLY A 16 -17.24 -80.72 9.17
CA GLY A 16 -15.83 -80.36 9.33
C GLY A 16 -15.12 -80.11 7.99
N ALA A 17 -15.40 -80.89 6.95
CA ALA A 17 -14.88 -80.67 5.60
C ALA A 17 -15.52 -79.45 4.91
N GLY A 18 -16.78 -79.12 5.21
CA GLY A 18 -17.44 -77.90 4.73
C GLY A 18 -16.88 -76.61 5.35
N LEU A 19 -16.61 -76.62 6.67
CA LEU A 19 -15.94 -75.52 7.37
C LEU A 19 -14.45 -75.42 7.03
N ALA A 20 -13.77 -76.54 6.81
CA ALA A 20 -12.41 -76.56 6.26
C ALA A 20 -12.39 -76.04 4.82
N ALA A 21 -13.32 -76.45 3.95
CA ALA A 21 -13.41 -75.95 2.59
C ALA A 21 -13.69 -74.43 2.55
N TRP A 22 -14.55 -73.91 3.44
CA TRP A 22 -14.81 -72.46 3.54
C TRP A 22 -13.61 -71.65 4.07
N THR A 23 -12.79 -72.24 4.95
CA THR A 23 -11.55 -71.61 5.44
C THR A 23 -10.34 -71.82 4.52
N PHE A 24 -10.36 -72.82 3.63
CA PHE A 24 -9.32 -73.11 2.65
C PHE A 24 -9.62 -72.59 1.23
N LEU A 25 -10.86 -72.23 0.90
CA LEU A 25 -11.23 -71.65 -0.40
C LEU A 25 -10.50 -70.33 -0.71
N PRO A 26 -10.25 -69.41 0.25
CA PRO A 26 -9.35 -68.27 0.02
C PRO A 26 -7.91 -68.70 -0.24
N LYS A 27 -7.46 -69.84 0.31
CA LYS A 27 -6.10 -70.41 0.12
C LYS A 27 -5.92 -71.15 -1.21
N LEU A 28 -6.99 -71.35 -1.98
CA LEU A 28 -6.95 -71.92 -3.34
C LEU A 28 -6.91 -70.86 -4.44
N GLN A 29 -7.07 -69.58 -4.09
CA GLN A 29 -6.79 -68.49 -5.02
C GLN A 29 -5.28 -68.35 -5.18
N SER A 30 -4.81 -68.18 -6.42
CA SER A 30 -3.41 -67.88 -6.68
C SER A 30 -3.02 -66.63 -5.88
N PRO A 31 -1.78 -66.51 -5.36
CA PRO A 31 -1.35 -65.31 -4.64
C PRO A 31 -1.58 -64.02 -5.43
N ARG A 32 -1.51 -64.09 -6.77
CA ARG A 32 -1.90 -63.00 -7.68
C ARG A 32 -3.37 -62.61 -7.57
N ASN A 33 -4.30 -63.55 -7.47
CA ASN A 33 -5.73 -63.25 -7.35
C ASN A 33 -6.10 -62.66 -5.98
N LEU A 34 -5.43 -63.09 -4.91
CA LEU A 34 -5.62 -62.50 -3.57
C LEU A 34 -5.19 -61.03 -3.55
N VAL A 35 -3.99 -60.74 -4.05
CA VAL A 35 -3.46 -59.37 -4.15
C VAL A 35 -4.30 -58.52 -5.10
N ALA A 36 -4.73 -59.06 -6.25
CA ALA A 36 -5.58 -58.34 -7.19
C ALA A 36 -6.95 -57.99 -6.60
N THR A 37 -7.52 -58.88 -5.77
CA THR A 37 -8.81 -58.64 -5.10
C THR A 37 -8.66 -57.56 -4.02
N GLU A 38 -7.67 -57.70 -3.14
CA GLU A 38 -7.40 -56.72 -2.07
C GLU A 38 -7.01 -55.34 -2.61
N ALA A 39 -6.15 -55.31 -3.65
CA ALA A 39 -5.82 -54.07 -4.34
C ALA A 39 -7.03 -53.47 -5.07
N GLY A 40 -7.89 -54.30 -5.66
CA GLY A 40 -9.12 -53.88 -6.33
C GLY A 40 -10.13 -53.26 -5.36
N GLU A 41 -10.40 -53.91 -4.23
CA GLU A 41 -11.31 -53.41 -3.20
C GLU A 41 -10.86 -52.05 -2.64
N ASN A 42 -9.59 -51.95 -2.25
CA ASN A 42 -9.04 -50.70 -1.72
C ASN A 42 -8.98 -49.59 -2.78
N SER A 43 -8.75 -49.92 -4.05
CA SER A 43 -8.80 -48.96 -5.16
C SER A 43 -10.22 -48.45 -5.43
N GLU A 44 -11.23 -49.31 -5.30
CA GLU A 44 -12.64 -48.92 -5.44
C GLU A 44 -13.12 -48.07 -4.26
N ILE A 45 -12.67 -48.37 -3.04
CA ILE A 45 -12.90 -47.50 -1.86
C ILE A 45 -12.30 -46.11 -2.12
N ALA A 46 -11.04 -46.05 -2.57
CA ALA A 46 -10.39 -44.79 -2.90
C ALA A 46 -11.13 -44.03 -4.01
N ARG A 47 -11.58 -44.72 -5.08
CA ARG A 47 -12.36 -44.12 -6.16
C ARG A 47 -13.67 -43.49 -5.65
N ARG A 48 -14.43 -44.20 -4.81
CA ARG A 48 -15.68 -43.67 -4.25
C ARG A 48 -15.46 -42.46 -3.35
N LEU A 49 -14.35 -42.41 -2.64
CA LEU A 49 -13.97 -41.25 -1.84
C LEU A 49 -13.58 -40.05 -2.73
N ILE A 50 -12.91 -40.31 -3.86
CA ILE A 50 -12.63 -39.28 -4.88
C ILE A 50 -13.93 -38.81 -5.56
N ASP A 51 -14.88 -39.70 -5.83
CA ASP A 51 -16.18 -39.33 -6.43
C ASP A 51 -17.04 -38.47 -5.48
N GLN A 52 -16.77 -38.51 -4.16
CA GLN A 52 -17.41 -37.67 -3.14
C GLN A 52 -16.71 -36.33 -2.93
N TYR A 53 -15.51 -36.17 -3.49
CA TYR A 53 -14.75 -34.92 -3.41
C TYR A 53 -15.36 -33.89 -4.38
N ASP A 54 -15.73 -32.73 -3.85
CA ASP A 54 -16.25 -31.61 -4.66
C ASP A 54 -15.18 -30.53 -4.85
N PRO A 55 -14.47 -30.49 -5.99
CA PRO A 55 -13.47 -29.45 -6.26
C PRO A 55 -14.07 -28.04 -6.35
N GLY A 56 -15.36 -27.90 -6.64
CA GLY A 56 -16.06 -26.62 -6.70
C GLY A 56 -16.19 -25.98 -5.32
N ALA A 57 -16.44 -26.78 -4.29
CA ALA A 57 -16.52 -26.31 -2.91
C ALA A 57 -15.17 -25.77 -2.38
N ASP A 58 -14.05 -26.41 -2.71
CA ASP A 58 -12.72 -25.90 -2.34
C ASP A 58 -12.44 -24.53 -3.00
N VAL A 59 -12.85 -24.36 -4.26
CA VAL A 59 -12.70 -23.10 -4.98
C VAL A 59 -13.61 -22.03 -4.38
N ALA A 60 -14.87 -22.36 -4.08
CA ALA A 60 -15.81 -21.45 -3.44
C ALA A 60 -15.29 -20.97 -2.08
N GLN A 61 -14.77 -21.88 -1.25
CA GLN A 61 -14.16 -21.53 0.03
C GLN A 61 -12.95 -20.61 -0.16
N THR A 62 -12.07 -20.91 -1.14
CA THR A 62 -10.90 -20.05 -1.43
C THR A 62 -11.33 -18.62 -1.83
N VAL A 63 -12.43 -18.47 -2.57
CA VAL A 63 -12.96 -17.15 -2.95
C VAL A 63 -13.55 -16.43 -1.74
N VAL A 64 -14.26 -17.15 -0.86
CA VAL A 64 -14.79 -16.63 0.41
C VAL A 64 -13.66 -16.13 1.32
N ASP A 65 -12.63 -16.94 1.52
CA ASP A 65 -11.48 -16.60 2.37
C ASP A 65 -10.74 -15.38 1.79
N ARG A 66 -10.51 -15.33 0.47
CA ARG A 66 -9.90 -14.17 -0.22
C ARG A 66 -10.74 -12.91 -0.18
N ALA A 67 -12.07 -13.03 -0.06
CA ALA A 67 -12.94 -11.88 0.09
C ALA A 67 -12.77 -11.18 1.43
N GLY A 68 -11.94 -11.73 2.33
CA GLY A 68 -11.77 -11.22 3.67
C GLY A 68 -13.07 -11.35 4.48
N ILE A 69 -13.92 -12.30 4.11
CA ILE A 69 -15.03 -12.75 4.95
C ILE A 69 -14.42 -13.67 6.02
N ASP A 70 -13.43 -13.14 6.72
CA ASP A 70 -12.77 -13.79 7.84
C ASP A 70 -13.70 -13.69 9.05
N ASP A 71 -13.38 -14.43 10.12
CA ASP A 71 -14.14 -14.60 11.37
C ASP A 71 -14.63 -13.28 12.06
N ASP A 72 -14.32 -12.10 11.52
CA ASP A 72 -14.76 -10.77 11.94
C ASP A 72 -16.27 -10.49 11.76
N LEU A 73 -16.96 -11.25 10.91
CA LEU A 73 -18.42 -11.41 11.01
C LEU A 73 -18.76 -12.48 12.06
N THR A 74 -18.13 -12.43 13.24
CA THR A 74 -18.55 -13.27 14.36
C THR A 74 -20.05 -13.11 14.56
N GLY A 75 -20.75 -14.20 14.90
CA GLY A 75 -22.14 -14.12 15.33
C GLY A 75 -22.34 -13.03 16.39
N GLU A 76 -21.34 -12.74 17.23
CA GLU A 76 -21.31 -11.62 18.17
C GLU A 76 -21.26 -10.22 17.54
N ARG A 77 -20.44 -9.95 16.51
CA ARG A 77 -20.38 -8.63 15.84
C ARG A 77 -21.60 -8.39 14.96
N VAL A 78 -22.15 -9.43 14.35
CA VAL A 78 -23.43 -9.34 13.63
C VAL A 78 -24.60 -9.16 14.59
N ASN A 79 -24.63 -9.90 15.72
CA ASN A 79 -25.63 -9.69 16.75
C ASN A 79 -25.49 -8.30 17.39
N SER A 80 -24.28 -7.78 17.61
CA SER A 80 -24.07 -6.43 18.15
C SER A 80 -24.45 -5.33 17.16
N LEU A 81 -24.26 -5.53 15.85
CA LEU A 81 -24.76 -4.64 14.78
C LEU A 81 -26.30 -4.67 14.70
N ILE A 82 -26.91 -5.85 14.79
CA ILE A 82 -28.37 -6.04 14.84
C ILE A 82 -28.97 -5.38 16.10
N GLU A 83 -28.28 -5.47 17.23
CA GLU A 83 -28.70 -4.88 18.51
C GLU A 83 -28.47 -3.36 18.60
N SER A 84 -27.47 -2.81 17.89
CA SER A 84 -27.04 -1.41 18.06
C SER A 84 -27.75 -0.38 17.16
N ASP A 85 -28.14 -0.71 15.92
CA ASP A 85 -29.00 0.17 15.11
C ASP A 85 -29.50 -0.51 13.81
N SER A 86 -30.75 -1.01 13.82
CA SER A 86 -31.31 -1.88 12.76
C SER A 86 -31.22 -1.37 11.31
N ARG A 87 -31.21 -0.05 11.07
CA ARG A 87 -31.12 0.54 9.71
C ARG A 87 -29.70 0.63 9.18
N ARG A 88 -28.73 1.04 10.02
CA ARG A 88 -27.31 1.09 9.62
C ARG A 88 -26.72 -0.30 9.44
N ALA A 89 -27.16 -1.27 10.26
CA ALA A 89 -26.78 -2.67 10.08
C ALA A 89 -27.33 -3.24 8.77
N GLN A 90 -28.54 -2.86 8.36
CA GLN A 90 -29.10 -3.28 7.08
C GLN A 90 -28.33 -2.70 5.88
N ASP A 91 -27.96 -1.42 5.91
CA ASP A 91 -27.17 -0.79 4.84
C ASP A 91 -25.77 -1.42 4.71
N VAL A 92 -25.11 -1.73 5.84
CA VAL A 92 -23.79 -2.40 5.85
C VAL A 92 -23.91 -3.85 5.38
N LEU A 93 -24.95 -4.58 5.80
CA LEU A 93 -25.19 -5.95 5.36
C LEU A 93 -25.62 -6.02 3.88
N GLU A 94 -26.38 -5.05 3.37
CA GLU A 94 -26.72 -4.93 1.95
C GLU A 94 -25.48 -4.56 1.12
N GLN A 95 -24.62 -3.63 1.57
CA GLN A 95 -23.35 -3.33 0.91
C GLN A 95 -22.39 -4.52 0.89
N GLU A 96 -22.25 -5.24 2.01
CA GLU A 96 -21.42 -6.44 2.06
C GLU A 96 -22.04 -7.58 1.26
N ALA A 97 -23.36 -7.73 1.22
CA ALA A 97 -24.03 -8.70 0.35
C ALA A 97 -23.92 -8.35 -1.14
N GLU A 98 -23.95 -7.07 -1.51
CA GLU A 98 -23.66 -6.60 -2.87
C GLU A 98 -22.19 -6.84 -3.22
N ARG A 99 -21.25 -6.53 -2.31
CA ARG A 99 -19.82 -6.80 -2.48
C ARG A 99 -19.53 -8.30 -2.60
N ILE A 100 -20.12 -9.13 -1.74
CA ILE A 100 -20.03 -10.59 -1.80
C ILE A 100 -20.66 -11.09 -3.10
N ASN A 101 -21.83 -10.60 -3.48
CA ASN A 101 -22.47 -10.95 -4.75
C ASN A 101 -21.69 -10.46 -5.97
N GLU A 102 -20.92 -9.36 -5.89
CA GLU A 102 -20.03 -8.87 -6.95
C GLU A 102 -18.73 -9.68 -7.03
N MET A 103 -18.08 -9.98 -5.90
CA MET A 103 -16.88 -10.81 -5.83
C MET A 103 -17.16 -12.27 -6.22
N LEU A 104 -18.30 -12.79 -5.76
CA LEU A 104 -18.81 -14.10 -6.17
C LEU A 104 -19.44 -14.03 -7.55
N LYS A 105 -19.89 -12.88 -8.07
CA LYS A 105 -20.59 -12.80 -9.38
C LYS A 105 -19.80 -13.46 -10.47
N ASP A 106 -18.52 -13.11 -10.62
CA ASP A 106 -17.72 -13.61 -11.71
C ASP A 106 -17.32 -15.08 -11.50
N SER A 107 -17.20 -15.51 -10.24
CA SER A 107 -16.80 -16.88 -9.88
C SER A 107 -17.99 -17.84 -9.93
N VAL A 108 -19.13 -17.45 -9.36
CA VAL A 108 -20.42 -18.13 -9.36
C VAL A 108 -21.07 -18.06 -10.74
N ASN A 109 -20.95 -16.99 -11.53
CA ASN A 109 -21.41 -17.02 -12.92
C ASN A 109 -20.55 -17.97 -13.76
N ARG A 110 -19.23 -18.05 -13.52
CA ARG A 110 -18.36 -19.04 -14.17
C ARG A 110 -18.68 -20.47 -13.75
N LEU A 111 -18.92 -20.72 -12.45
CA LEU A 111 -19.34 -22.02 -11.91
C LEU A 111 -20.75 -22.40 -12.37
N ARG A 112 -21.71 -21.47 -12.37
CA ARG A 112 -23.10 -21.67 -12.82
C ARG A 112 -23.17 -21.85 -14.32
N GLU A 113 -22.35 -21.14 -15.10
CA GLU A 113 -22.17 -21.45 -16.52
C GLU A 113 -21.56 -22.84 -16.72
N HIS A 114 -20.61 -23.26 -15.89
CA HIS A 114 -20.03 -24.61 -15.95
C HIS A 114 -21.06 -25.69 -15.58
N ASP A 115 -21.80 -25.53 -14.48
CA ASP A 115 -22.81 -26.48 -13.99
C ASP A 115 -24.04 -26.55 -14.90
N GLN A 116 -24.47 -25.43 -15.45
CA GLN A 116 -25.54 -25.39 -16.44
C GLN A 116 -25.09 -26.09 -17.73
N LYS A 117 -23.84 -25.88 -18.17
CA LYS A 117 -23.26 -26.61 -19.31
C LYS A 117 -23.07 -28.10 -19.01
N PHE A 118 -22.73 -28.49 -17.78
CA PHE A 118 -22.62 -29.90 -17.37
C PHE A 118 -23.98 -30.60 -17.29
N SER A 119 -25.01 -29.93 -16.78
CA SER A 119 -26.38 -30.44 -16.73
C SER A 119 -26.99 -30.59 -18.14
N GLU A 120 -26.69 -29.64 -19.04
CA GLU A 120 -27.06 -29.73 -20.46
C GLU A 120 -26.30 -30.85 -21.21
N MET A 121 -25.05 -31.14 -20.83
CA MET A 121 -24.24 -32.23 -21.40
C MET A 121 -24.62 -33.63 -20.89
N ALA A 122 -25.16 -33.76 -19.67
CA ALA A 122 -25.51 -35.04 -19.05
C ALA A 122 -26.90 -35.57 -19.46
N GLY A 123 -27.76 -34.74 -20.07
CA GLY A 123 -29.11 -35.13 -20.49
C GLY A 123 -30.09 -35.42 -19.34
N ASP A 124 -29.67 -35.18 -18.11
CA ASP A 124 -30.44 -35.45 -16.90
C ASP A 124 -30.81 -34.11 -16.24
N THR A 125 -32.10 -33.85 -16.08
CA THR A 125 -32.62 -32.72 -15.28
C THR A 125 -32.42 -33.03 -13.80
N VAL A 126 -31.17 -33.11 -13.35
CA VAL A 126 -30.88 -32.96 -11.94
C VAL A 126 -30.93 -31.46 -11.68
N SER A 127 -32.02 -31.02 -11.04
CA SER A 127 -32.07 -29.72 -10.40
C SER A 127 -31.00 -29.70 -9.31
N THR A 128 -29.76 -29.36 -9.66
CA THR A 128 -28.83 -28.81 -8.68
C THR A 128 -29.42 -27.47 -8.26
N THR A 129 -30.21 -27.53 -7.20
CA THR A 129 -30.57 -26.37 -6.41
C THR A 129 -29.30 -25.87 -5.72
N SER A 130 -28.31 -25.41 -6.50
CA SER A 130 -27.41 -24.35 -6.08
C SER A 130 -28.31 -23.11 -5.99
N GLY A 131 -29.14 -23.10 -4.94
CA GLY A 131 -30.05 -22.00 -4.69
C GLY A 131 -29.20 -20.74 -4.69
N SER A 132 -29.58 -19.74 -5.49
CA SER A 132 -29.20 -18.38 -5.13
C SER A 132 -29.54 -18.26 -3.66
N VAL A 133 -28.55 -17.97 -2.82
CA VAL A 133 -28.81 -17.78 -1.39
C VAL A 133 -29.83 -16.66 -1.32
N ASN A 134 -31.09 -17.03 -1.07
CA ASN A 134 -32.19 -16.10 -1.05
C ASN A 134 -32.16 -15.54 0.37
N PHE A 135 -31.28 -14.56 0.56
CA PHE A 135 -31.16 -13.80 1.79
C PHE A 135 -32.52 -13.17 2.04
N GLY A 136 -33.32 -13.76 2.93
CA GLY A 136 -34.67 -13.28 3.21
C GLY A 136 -34.68 -11.79 3.58
N ASN A 137 -35.83 -11.13 3.43
CA ASN A 137 -36.00 -9.68 3.64
C ASN A 137 -35.83 -9.22 5.11
N ASN A 138 -35.18 -9.99 5.97
CA ASN A 138 -34.86 -9.60 7.34
C ASN A 138 -33.36 -9.87 7.62
N SER A 139 -32.71 -8.91 8.27
CA SER A 139 -31.26 -8.88 8.51
C SER A 139 -30.74 -10.05 9.35
N SER A 140 -31.53 -10.59 10.28
CA SER A 140 -31.16 -11.76 11.08
C SER A 140 -31.21 -13.06 10.29
N SER A 141 -32.17 -13.24 9.39
CA SER A 141 -32.27 -14.40 8.48
C SER A 141 -31.20 -14.38 7.39
N MET A 142 -30.81 -13.18 6.94
CA MET A 142 -29.74 -12.95 5.98
C MET A 142 -28.36 -13.22 6.58
N SER A 143 -28.09 -12.71 7.79
CA SER A 143 -26.89 -13.04 8.56
C SER A 143 -26.78 -14.54 8.85
N GLN A 144 -27.88 -15.17 9.29
CA GLN A 144 -27.90 -16.59 9.59
C GLN A 144 -27.68 -17.43 8.33
N SER A 145 -28.28 -17.06 7.19
CA SER A 145 -28.05 -17.74 5.91
C SER A 145 -26.63 -17.56 5.37
N MET A 146 -26.01 -16.38 5.60
CA MET A 146 -24.58 -16.15 5.30
C MET A 146 -23.69 -17.01 6.19
N ASN A 147 -23.90 -17.01 7.51
CA ASN A 147 -23.13 -17.81 8.46
C ASN A 147 -23.30 -19.31 8.23
N ASP A 148 -24.52 -19.76 7.91
CA ASP A 148 -24.80 -21.15 7.58
C ASP A 148 -24.12 -21.54 6.26
N GLY A 149 -24.17 -20.68 5.23
CA GLY A 149 -23.48 -20.90 3.96
C GLY A 149 -21.95 -20.93 4.08
N LEU A 150 -21.37 -20.03 4.88
CA LEU A 150 -19.93 -19.97 5.16
C LEU A 150 -19.47 -21.17 6.01
N SER A 151 -20.22 -21.51 7.06
CA SER A 151 -19.94 -22.67 7.92
C SER A 151 -20.09 -23.97 7.14
N GLN A 152 -21.10 -24.06 6.27
CA GLN A 152 -21.29 -25.21 5.38
C GLN A 152 -20.15 -25.30 4.36
N SER A 153 -19.70 -24.19 3.78
CA SER A 153 -18.55 -24.17 2.87
C SER A 153 -17.26 -24.62 3.55
N LYS A 154 -16.96 -24.12 4.76
CA LYS A 154 -15.79 -24.56 5.57
C LYS A 154 -15.89 -26.03 5.96
N SER A 155 -17.08 -26.50 6.34
CA SER A 155 -17.34 -27.91 6.64
C SER A 155 -17.18 -28.81 5.41
N VAL A 156 -17.59 -28.35 4.22
CA VAL A 156 -17.42 -29.10 2.97
C VAL A 156 -15.96 -29.13 2.55
N ALA A 157 -15.22 -28.02 2.65
CA ALA A 157 -13.77 -27.99 2.38
C ALA A 157 -12.98 -28.91 3.35
N GLN A 158 -13.36 -28.95 4.63
CA GLN A 158 -12.78 -29.88 5.59
C GLN A 158 -13.12 -31.33 5.25
N SER A 159 -14.38 -31.61 4.91
CA SER A 159 -14.83 -32.94 4.48
C SER A 159 -14.08 -33.39 3.22
N ASN A 160 -13.83 -32.48 2.27
CA ASN A 160 -13.02 -32.72 1.08
C ASN A 160 -11.58 -33.11 1.42
N ALA A 161 -10.94 -32.40 2.36
CA ALA A 161 -9.59 -32.74 2.81
C ALA A 161 -9.55 -34.14 3.44
N ASP A 162 -10.57 -34.49 4.25
CA ASP A 162 -10.68 -35.80 4.87
C ASP A 162 -10.96 -36.91 3.85
N PHE A 163 -11.78 -36.65 2.81
CA PHE A 163 -12.02 -37.57 1.71
C PHE A 163 -10.75 -37.84 0.91
N LEU A 164 -9.99 -36.79 0.54
CA LEU A 164 -8.74 -36.94 -0.19
C LEU A 164 -7.69 -37.70 0.62
N LYS A 165 -7.50 -37.35 1.90
CA LYS A 165 -6.59 -38.08 2.79
C LYS A 165 -6.97 -39.55 2.95
N SER A 166 -8.27 -39.82 3.08
CA SER A 166 -8.80 -41.19 3.16
C SER A 166 -8.60 -41.95 1.85
N ALA A 167 -8.77 -41.29 0.69
CA ALA A 167 -8.53 -41.86 -0.63
C ALA A 167 -7.04 -42.16 -0.87
N THR A 168 -6.14 -41.25 -0.47
CA THR A 168 -4.69 -41.47 -0.52
C THR A 168 -4.28 -42.65 0.38
N SER A 169 -4.86 -42.75 1.59
CA SER A 169 -4.61 -43.89 2.49
C SER A 169 -5.13 -45.22 1.93
N ALA A 170 -6.36 -45.24 1.41
CA ALA A 170 -6.95 -46.44 0.82
C ALA A 170 -6.18 -46.91 -0.42
N SER A 171 -5.80 -45.98 -1.31
CA SER A 171 -4.99 -46.31 -2.48
C SER A 171 -3.56 -46.75 -2.11
N ALA A 172 -2.94 -46.18 -1.07
CA ALA A 172 -1.66 -46.65 -0.55
C ALA A 172 -1.76 -48.08 0.01
N LYS A 173 -2.85 -48.43 0.71
CA LYS A 173 -3.11 -49.82 1.15
C LYS A 173 -3.25 -50.76 -0.04
N ALA A 174 -3.93 -50.33 -1.11
CA ALA A 174 -4.03 -51.12 -2.35
C ALA A 174 -2.65 -51.45 -2.94
N LEU A 175 -1.72 -50.50 -2.90
CA LEU A 175 -0.35 -50.67 -3.40
C LEU A 175 0.53 -51.52 -2.45
N GLN A 176 0.22 -51.55 -1.16
CA GLN A 176 0.94 -52.34 -0.15
C GLN A 176 0.49 -53.81 -0.09
N ALA A 177 -0.67 -54.15 -0.67
CA ALA A 177 -1.15 -55.53 -0.74
C ALA A 177 -0.08 -56.45 -1.36
N SER A 178 0.24 -57.56 -0.70
CA SER A 178 1.26 -58.51 -1.18
C SER A 178 0.97 -59.94 -0.76
N ALA A 179 1.22 -60.89 -1.66
CA ALA A 179 1.12 -62.32 -1.38
C ALA A 179 2.10 -63.07 -2.28
N GLY A 180 3.12 -63.70 -1.67
CA GLY A 180 4.21 -64.33 -2.41
C GLY A 180 4.98 -63.31 -3.25
N GLU A 181 5.17 -63.60 -4.55
CA GLU A 181 5.81 -62.68 -5.51
C GLU A 181 4.84 -61.64 -6.09
N ALA A 182 3.53 -61.74 -5.81
CA ALA A 182 2.55 -60.78 -6.30
C ALA A 182 2.52 -59.54 -5.41
N SER A 183 2.55 -58.35 -6.03
CA SER A 183 2.47 -57.07 -5.34
C SER A 183 1.40 -56.17 -5.93
N GLY A 184 0.67 -55.45 -5.07
CA GLY A 184 -0.25 -54.39 -5.44
C GLY A 184 0.45 -53.22 -6.15
N ARG A 185 1.79 -53.12 -6.05
CA ARG A 185 2.60 -52.17 -6.82
C ARG A 185 2.52 -52.38 -8.32
N ASP A 186 2.18 -53.59 -8.78
CA ASP A 186 1.96 -53.89 -10.19
C ASP A 186 0.51 -53.62 -10.64
N SER A 187 -0.34 -53.12 -9.73
CA SER A 187 -1.74 -52.80 -10.03
C SER A 187 -1.84 -51.51 -10.84
N LEU A 188 -2.24 -51.63 -12.10
CA LEU A 188 -2.57 -50.48 -12.96
C LEU A 188 -3.61 -49.56 -12.31
N ILE A 189 -4.72 -50.14 -11.84
CA ILE A 189 -5.85 -49.38 -11.28
C ILE A 189 -5.44 -48.76 -9.95
N GLY A 190 -4.73 -49.50 -9.09
CA GLY A 190 -4.23 -48.99 -7.82
C GLY A 190 -3.30 -47.80 -7.99
N ASN A 191 -2.30 -47.90 -8.88
CA ASN A 191 -1.37 -46.81 -9.14
C ASN A 191 -2.05 -45.59 -9.77
N ARG A 192 -2.99 -45.80 -10.70
CA ARG A 192 -3.74 -44.70 -11.31
C ARG A 192 -4.62 -43.97 -10.29
N THR A 193 -5.40 -44.71 -9.49
CA THR A 193 -6.25 -44.12 -8.45
C THR A 193 -5.42 -43.41 -7.39
N HIS A 194 -4.26 -43.96 -7.02
CA HIS A 194 -3.31 -43.29 -6.11
C HIS A 194 -2.79 -41.98 -6.70
N GLY A 195 -2.43 -41.97 -7.99
CA GLY A 195 -2.03 -40.74 -8.70
C GLY A 195 -3.13 -39.68 -8.71
N VAL A 196 -4.39 -40.07 -8.97
CA VAL A 196 -5.54 -39.13 -8.94
C VAL A 196 -5.77 -38.56 -7.54
N ALA A 197 -5.73 -39.40 -6.49
CA ALA A 197 -5.89 -38.92 -5.12
C ALA A 197 -4.81 -37.89 -4.74
N LEU A 198 -3.54 -38.21 -5.01
CA LEU A 198 -2.41 -37.32 -4.76
C LEU A 198 -2.49 -36.03 -5.59
N TYR A 199 -2.93 -36.11 -6.86
CA TYR A 199 -3.09 -34.93 -7.70
C TYR A 199 -4.07 -33.92 -7.08
N HIS A 200 -5.25 -34.40 -6.64
CA HIS A 200 -6.25 -33.54 -6.01
C HIS A 200 -5.82 -33.05 -4.62
N GLU A 201 -5.11 -33.88 -3.85
CA GLU A 201 -4.50 -33.47 -2.57
C GLU A 201 -3.48 -32.33 -2.79
N GLY A 202 -2.63 -32.44 -3.81
CA GLY A 202 -1.68 -31.40 -4.21
C GLY A 202 -2.36 -30.09 -4.63
N LEU A 203 -3.47 -30.15 -5.38
CA LEU A 203 -4.26 -28.97 -5.73
C LEU A 203 -4.94 -28.32 -4.51
N SER A 204 -5.39 -29.12 -3.55
CA SER A 204 -5.95 -28.61 -2.29
C SER A 204 -4.88 -27.85 -1.48
N LEU A 205 -3.67 -28.41 -1.40
CA LEU A 205 -2.53 -27.76 -0.74
C LEU A 205 -2.10 -26.46 -1.44
N ASP A 206 -2.01 -26.44 -2.77
CA ASP A 206 -1.74 -25.21 -3.55
C ASP A 206 -2.76 -24.11 -3.21
N ARG A 207 -4.06 -24.44 -3.20
CA ARG A 207 -5.10 -23.46 -2.82
C ARG A 207 -4.93 -22.93 -1.41
N LYS A 208 -4.64 -23.78 -0.43
CA LYS A 208 -4.36 -23.34 0.95
C LYS A 208 -3.15 -22.41 0.99
N ALA A 209 -2.07 -22.76 0.29
CA ALA A 209 -0.90 -21.90 0.24
C ALA A 209 -1.19 -20.54 -0.40
N ARG A 210 -2.01 -20.50 -1.46
CA ARG A 210 -2.48 -19.26 -2.10
C ARG A 210 -3.34 -18.37 -1.19
N LEU A 211 -3.99 -18.93 -0.18
CA LEU A 211 -4.72 -18.16 0.84
C LEU A 211 -3.72 -17.49 1.78
N VAL A 212 -2.79 -18.26 2.35
CA VAL A 212 -1.73 -17.74 3.21
C VAL A 212 -0.88 -16.69 2.46
N ARG A 213 -0.59 -16.89 1.17
CA ARG A 213 0.07 -15.88 0.32
C ARG A 213 -0.75 -14.61 0.16
N SER A 214 -2.07 -14.70 0.08
CA SER A 214 -2.95 -13.52 0.00
C SER A 214 -2.89 -12.70 1.29
N GLU A 215 -2.84 -13.37 2.45
CA GLU A 215 -2.65 -12.72 3.74
C GLU A 215 -1.25 -12.07 3.84
N ALA A 216 -0.21 -12.75 3.35
CA ALA A 216 1.14 -12.20 3.27
C ALA A 216 1.19 -10.95 2.35
N ASP A 217 0.52 -11.00 1.20
CA ASP A 217 0.38 -9.85 0.29
C ASP A 217 -0.36 -8.67 0.95
N ALA A 218 -1.34 -8.92 1.81
CA ALA A 218 -2.00 -7.88 2.59
C ALA A 218 -1.02 -7.20 3.57
N LYS A 219 -0.13 -7.97 4.22
CA LYS A 219 0.93 -7.39 5.06
C LYS A 219 1.94 -6.58 4.26
N LEU A 220 2.30 -7.01 3.05
CA LEU A 220 3.11 -6.20 2.14
C LEU A 220 2.40 -4.88 1.78
N PHE A 221 1.08 -4.91 1.56
CA PHE A 221 0.31 -3.70 1.32
C PHE A 221 0.32 -2.76 2.53
N ASP A 222 0.10 -3.26 3.74
CA ASP A 222 0.18 -2.47 4.99
C ASP A 222 1.56 -1.81 5.15
N LEU A 223 2.63 -2.58 4.93
CA LEU A 223 4.01 -2.08 4.94
C LEU A 223 4.23 -0.96 3.90
N SER A 224 3.66 -1.10 2.70
CA SER A 224 3.76 -0.07 1.66
C SER A 224 3.07 1.24 2.05
N GLN A 225 1.92 1.16 2.74
CA GLN A 225 1.24 2.35 3.27
C GLN A 225 2.07 3.02 4.38
N LEU A 226 2.65 2.21 5.27
CA LEU A 226 3.50 2.70 6.35
C LEU A 226 4.75 3.40 5.79
N ALA A 227 5.37 2.85 4.75
CA ALA A 227 6.47 3.49 4.03
C ALA A 227 6.07 4.85 3.44
N ALA A 228 4.89 4.95 2.82
CA ALA A 228 4.38 6.19 2.27
C ALA A 228 4.13 7.24 3.37
N LYS A 229 3.54 6.84 4.50
CA LYS A 229 3.38 7.70 5.69
C LYS A 229 4.73 8.19 6.22
N GLN A 230 5.74 7.32 6.24
CA GLN A 230 7.07 7.70 6.72
C GLN A 230 7.81 8.67 5.82
N ARG A 231 7.69 8.53 4.50
CA ARG A 231 8.24 9.55 3.57
C ARG A 231 7.61 10.92 3.80
N HIS A 232 6.29 10.96 4.02
CA HIS A 232 5.61 12.22 4.35
C HIS A 232 6.13 12.82 5.66
N ARG A 233 6.23 12.00 6.72
CA ARG A 233 6.73 12.44 8.03
C ARG A 233 8.20 12.86 8.00
N GLN A 234 9.02 12.22 7.17
CA GLN A 234 10.41 12.62 6.95
C GLN A 234 10.48 14.05 6.42
N SER A 235 9.68 14.39 5.41
CA SER A 235 9.55 15.76 4.91
C SER A 235 9.03 16.72 5.99
N GLU A 236 8.05 16.30 6.80
CA GLU A 236 7.55 17.11 7.93
C GLU A 236 8.61 17.37 9.00
N SER A 237 9.50 16.40 9.25
CA SER A 237 10.59 16.50 10.24
C SER A 237 11.68 17.51 9.84
N GLU A 238 11.73 17.86 8.56
CA GLU A 238 12.67 18.79 7.95
C GLU A 238 12.06 20.19 7.70
N LEU A 239 10.76 20.40 7.98
CA LEU A 239 10.04 21.66 7.74
C LEU A 239 10.74 22.92 8.27
N VAL A 240 11.34 22.85 9.47
CA VAL A 240 12.05 24.01 10.05
C VAL A 240 13.23 24.40 9.16
N LYS A 241 13.99 23.42 8.68
CA LYS A 241 15.14 23.63 7.80
C LYS A 241 14.68 24.10 6.41
N ASP A 242 13.66 23.47 5.86
CA ASP A 242 13.20 23.73 4.48
C ASP A 242 12.40 25.03 4.34
N SER A 243 11.77 25.51 5.42
CA SER A 243 10.98 26.74 5.40
C SER A 243 11.79 28.03 5.33
N GLY A 244 13.10 27.99 5.62
CA GLY A 244 13.93 29.19 5.72
C GLY A 244 13.52 30.14 6.85
N ILE A 245 12.70 29.69 7.82
CA ILE A 245 12.15 30.54 8.88
C ILE A 245 13.23 31.18 9.76
N GLU A 246 14.36 30.49 9.97
CA GLU A 246 15.50 31.01 10.72
C GLU A 246 16.14 32.22 10.01
N GLU A 247 16.30 32.16 8.68
CA GLU A 247 16.83 33.26 7.89
C GLU A 247 15.86 34.46 7.88
N ALA A 248 14.56 34.19 7.80
CA ALA A 248 13.52 35.22 7.89
C ALA A 248 13.54 35.94 9.24
N ILE A 249 13.63 35.20 10.35
CA ILE A 249 13.75 35.76 11.71
C ILE A 249 15.04 36.59 11.84
N GLN A 250 16.16 36.10 11.31
CA GLN A 250 17.42 36.84 11.35
C GLN A 250 17.33 38.16 10.58
N LYS A 251 16.73 38.15 9.38
CA LYS A 251 16.51 39.36 8.59
C LYS A 251 15.57 40.34 9.30
N GLN A 252 14.51 39.84 9.91
CA GLN A 252 13.52 40.66 10.62
C GLN A 252 14.12 41.31 11.88
N ASN A 253 14.98 40.60 12.62
CA ASN A 253 15.74 41.19 13.73
C ASN A 253 16.61 42.37 13.26
N GLY A 254 17.18 42.30 12.06
CA GLY A 254 17.92 43.42 11.45
C GLY A 254 17.03 44.66 11.25
N ARG A 255 15.82 44.47 10.72
CA ARG A 255 14.85 45.57 10.53
C ARG A 255 14.37 46.20 11.82
N VAL A 256 14.11 45.37 12.84
CA VAL A 256 13.77 45.86 14.19
C VAL A 256 14.90 46.72 14.75
N ALA A 257 16.17 46.33 14.55
CA ALA A 257 17.32 47.11 15.01
C ALA A 257 17.44 48.44 14.25
N GLU A 258 17.24 48.45 12.92
CA GLU A 258 17.24 49.67 12.10
C GLU A 258 16.13 50.64 12.52
N ALA A 259 14.89 50.15 12.66
CA ALA A 259 13.75 50.97 13.09
C ALA A 259 13.92 51.51 14.51
N GLN A 260 14.53 50.73 15.42
CA GLN A 260 14.83 51.18 16.78
C GLN A 260 15.86 52.31 16.76
N GLN A 261 16.90 52.19 15.94
CA GLN A 261 17.92 53.23 15.81
C GLN A 261 17.29 54.54 15.29
N GLU A 262 16.46 54.47 14.25
CA GLU A 262 15.80 55.65 13.67
C GLU A 262 14.88 56.34 14.70
N HIS A 263 14.07 55.57 15.43
CA HIS A 263 13.25 56.09 16.53
C HIS A 263 14.10 56.79 17.60
N ASP A 264 15.20 56.18 18.03
CA ASP A 264 16.07 56.74 19.07
C ASP A 264 16.77 58.04 18.59
N GLU A 265 17.08 58.15 17.30
CA GLU A 265 17.61 59.36 16.67
C GLU A 265 16.58 60.51 16.68
N PHE A 266 15.30 60.23 16.41
CA PHE A 266 14.24 61.23 16.51
C PHE A 266 14.00 61.68 17.95
N VAL A 267 13.93 60.76 18.91
CA VAL A 267 13.79 61.09 20.34
C VAL A 267 14.94 62.00 20.80
N LYS A 268 16.17 61.65 20.45
CA LYS A 268 17.35 62.46 20.80
C LYS A 268 17.31 63.84 20.16
N SER A 269 16.86 63.93 18.90
CA SER A 269 16.72 65.19 18.17
C SER A 269 15.66 66.09 18.81
N ALA A 270 14.51 65.53 19.18
CA ALA A 270 13.43 66.25 19.87
C ALA A 270 13.91 66.84 21.20
N GLN A 271 14.58 66.03 22.03
CA GLN A 271 15.17 66.48 23.31
C GLN A 271 16.18 67.63 23.12
N GLY A 272 16.97 67.57 22.03
CA GLY A 272 17.90 68.63 21.67
C GLY A 272 17.22 69.95 21.30
N ILE A 273 16.10 69.89 20.56
CA ILE A 273 15.31 71.07 20.20
C ILE A 273 14.57 71.64 21.41
N GLU A 274 13.97 70.80 22.25
CA GLU A 274 13.32 71.23 23.51
C GLU A 274 14.28 72.02 24.40
N SER A 275 15.51 71.51 24.57
CA SER A 275 16.54 72.19 25.35
C SER A 275 16.89 73.57 24.78
N ARG A 276 16.89 73.72 23.44
CA ARG A 276 17.12 75.01 22.77
C ARG A 276 15.93 75.96 22.92
N ILE A 277 14.70 75.45 22.83
CA ILE A 277 13.48 76.23 23.04
C ILE A 277 13.48 76.85 24.44
N GLU A 278 13.77 76.06 25.48
CA GLU A 278 13.82 76.55 26.85
C GLU A 278 14.92 77.62 27.04
N ALA A 279 16.09 77.43 26.44
CA ALA A 279 17.16 78.42 26.46
C ALA A 279 16.74 79.74 25.81
N VAL A 280 16.13 79.69 24.62
CA VAL A 280 15.66 80.88 23.89
C VAL A 280 14.52 81.57 24.63
N LYS A 281 13.55 80.83 25.20
CA LYS A 281 12.47 81.39 26.04
C LYS A 281 13.02 82.15 27.23
N SER A 282 14.01 81.59 27.93
CA SER A 282 14.66 82.26 29.06
C SER A 282 15.40 83.53 28.65
N GLU A 283 16.05 83.54 27.48
CA GLU A 283 16.74 84.71 26.93
C GLU A 283 15.73 85.82 26.55
N ILE A 284 14.61 85.45 25.91
CA ILE A 284 13.51 86.37 25.57
C ILE A 284 12.90 86.99 26.84
N GLU A 285 12.67 86.19 27.89
CA GLU A 285 12.13 86.69 29.17
C GLU A 285 13.08 87.73 29.80
N THR A 286 14.38 87.42 29.81
CA THR A 286 15.43 88.31 30.33
C THR A 286 15.47 89.64 29.57
N HIS A 287 15.44 89.57 28.23
CA HIS A 287 15.42 90.77 27.40
C HIS A 287 14.09 91.53 27.52
N SER A 288 12.95 90.86 27.68
CA SER A 288 11.65 91.49 27.87
C SER A 288 11.57 92.26 29.18
N ALA A 289 12.13 91.72 30.26
CA ALA A 289 12.27 92.42 31.54
C ALA A 289 13.17 93.67 31.41
N THR A 290 14.26 93.55 30.65
CA THR A 290 15.18 94.67 30.34
C THR A 290 14.46 95.76 29.52
N ALA A 291 13.74 95.37 28.46
CA ALA A 291 12.97 96.28 27.62
C ALA A 291 11.89 97.02 28.43
N SER A 292 11.20 96.32 29.32
CA SER A 292 10.18 96.91 30.20
C SER A 292 10.77 97.96 31.15
N THR A 293 11.96 97.68 31.69
CA THR A 293 12.70 98.63 32.54
C THR A 293 13.09 99.88 31.76
N LEU A 294 13.70 99.70 30.58
CA LEU A 294 14.10 100.80 29.70
C LEU A 294 12.90 101.64 29.24
N ARG A 295 11.76 101.00 28.94
CA ARG A 295 10.52 101.71 28.58
C ARG A 295 10.03 102.58 29.73
N LYS A 296 10.00 102.05 30.95
CA LYS A 296 9.64 102.83 32.14
C LYS A 296 10.58 104.02 32.34
N THR A 297 11.89 103.85 32.11
CA THR A 297 12.85 104.97 32.16
C THR A 297 12.56 106.03 31.09
N LEU A 298 12.18 105.63 29.88
CA LEU A 298 11.76 106.57 28.83
C LEU A 298 10.48 107.32 29.21
N ASP A 299 9.48 106.63 29.75
CA ASP A 299 8.22 107.25 30.22
C ASP A 299 8.50 108.21 31.41
N ASP A 300 9.42 107.86 32.31
CA ASP A 300 9.88 108.71 33.43
C ASP A 300 10.70 109.93 32.95
N LEU A 301 11.48 109.80 31.88
CA LEU A 301 12.16 110.93 31.22
C LEU A 301 11.12 111.86 30.58
N GLU A 302 10.19 111.30 29.81
CA GLU A 302 9.15 112.06 29.09
C GLU A 302 8.23 112.82 30.05
N SER A 303 7.87 112.22 31.18
CA SER A 303 7.03 112.86 32.21
C SER A 303 7.74 113.95 33.03
N ARG A 304 9.05 113.82 33.27
CA ARG A 304 9.86 114.86 33.93
C ARG A 304 10.05 116.09 33.03
N GLY A 305 10.13 115.90 31.71
CA GLY A 305 10.37 116.97 30.74
C GLY A 305 11.75 117.62 30.90
N VAL A 306 11.99 118.70 30.15
CA VAL A 306 13.26 119.44 30.21
C VAL A 306 13.20 120.50 31.32
N GLU A 307 14.13 120.46 32.27
CA GLU A 307 14.26 121.51 33.29
C GLU A 307 14.90 122.77 32.70
N PHE A 308 14.08 123.75 32.31
CA PHE A 308 14.51 124.99 31.64
C PHE A 308 15.36 125.96 32.50
N GLY A 309 15.68 125.59 33.75
CA GLY A 309 16.43 126.41 34.70
C GLY A 309 17.95 126.27 34.65
N ASP A 310 18.49 125.28 33.94
CA ASP A 310 19.92 124.94 33.92
C ASP A 310 20.52 124.98 32.49
N GLN A 311 21.70 125.60 32.33
CA GLN A 311 22.36 125.72 31.02
C GLN A 311 22.98 124.37 30.63
N GLY A 312 22.30 123.63 29.76
CA GLY A 312 22.74 122.31 29.25
C GLY A 312 21.74 121.17 29.49
N ALA A 313 20.63 121.43 30.19
CA ALA A 313 19.61 120.42 30.50
C ALA A 313 18.93 119.81 29.26
N GLY A 314 18.80 120.57 28.16
CA GLY A 314 18.24 120.08 26.90
C GLY A 314 19.13 119.05 26.21
N ASP A 315 20.44 119.31 26.13
CA ASP A 315 21.41 118.40 25.52
C ASP A 315 21.58 117.12 26.37
N ALA A 316 21.59 117.26 27.70
CA ALA A 316 21.64 116.13 28.63
C ALA A 316 20.39 115.23 28.51
N PHE A 317 19.19 115.84 28.46
CA PHE A 317 17.95 115.12 28.23
C PHE A 317 17.96 114.39 26.87
N GLN A 318 18.36 115.08 25.79
CA GLN A 318 18.42 114.50 24.47
C GLN A 318 19.39 113.31 24.43
N GLN A 319 20.58 113.44 25.01
CA GLN A 319 21.57 112.37 25.03
C GLN A 319 21.10 111.15 25.84
N GLU A 320 20.49 111.37 27.00
CA GLU A 320 19.95 110.28 27.83
C GLU A 320 18.75 109.59 27.15
N TYR A 321 17.84 110.37 26.55
CA TYR A 321 16.70 109.84 25.81
C TYR A 321 17.15 109.05 24.56
N GLU A 322 18.09 109.58 23.77
CA GLU A 322 18.62 108.89 22.60
C GLU A 322 19.34 107.59 22.98
N THR A 323 20.13 107.61 24.05
CA THR A 323 20.86 106.42 24.54
C THR A 323 19.91 105.34 25.06
N THR A 324 18.92 105.71 25.88
CA THR A 324 17.92 104.78 26.41
C THR A 324 16.99 104.29 25.30
N SER A 325 16.60 105.15 24.35
CA SER A 325 15.78 104.77 23.19
C SER A 325 16.52 103.82 22.24
N ALA A 326 17.81 104.06 21.98
CA ALA A 326 18.65 103.17 21.19
C ALA A 326 18.83 101.81 21.88
N SER A 327 19.07 101.80 23.19
CA SER A 327 19.17 100.57 23.99
C SER A 327 17.85 99.80 23.97
N TYR A 328 16.71 100.49 24.13
CA TYR A 328 15.38 99.89 24.06
C TYR A 328 15.11 99.25 22.70
N ARG A 329 15.38 99.96 21.59
CA ARG A 329 15.23 99.42 20.23
C ARG A 329 16.16 98.24 19.98
N SER A 330 17.39 98.28 20.48
CA SER A 330 18.34 97.17 20.36
C SER A 330 17.84 95.92 21.10
N VAL A 331 17.32 96.08 22.31
CA VAL A 331 16.75 94.96 23.08
C VAL A 331 15.50 94.40 22.39
N LEU A 332 14.60 95.26 21.89
CA LEU A 332 13.44 94.83 21.11
C LEU A 332 13.86 94.09 19.83
N SER A 333 14.87 94.59 19.12
CA SER A 333 15.42 93.91 17.95
C SER A 333 15.94 92.52 18.31
N ARG A 334 16.65 92.39 19.44
CA ARG A 334 17.14 91.09 19.91
C ARG A 334 16.00 90.14 20.27
N ILE A 335 14.94 90.63 20.92
CA ILE A 335 13.73 89.85 21.19
C ILE A 335 13.11 89.36 19.87
N HIS A 336 12.95 90.23 18.87
CA HIS A 336 12.42 89.84 17.56
C HIS A 336 13.31 88.81 16.85
N THR A 337 14.63 88.96 16.92
CA THR A 337 15.59 87.97 16.39
C THR A 337 15.47 86.62 17.10
N LEU A 338 15.36 86.61 18.43
CA LEU A 338 15.18 85.37 19.19
C LEU A 338 13.82 84.73 18.92
N GLN A 339 12.77 85.53 18.69
CA GLN A 339 11.42 85.03 18.41
C GLN A 339 11.31 84.45 17.00
N HIS A 340 11.75 85.19 15.99
CA HIS A 340 11.49 84.87 14.58
C HIS A 340 12.71 84.37 13.81
N GLY A 341 13.90 84.48 14.40
CA GLY A 341 15.18 84.12 13.80
C GLY A 341 15.90 85.31 13.18
N SER A 342 17.10 85.05 12.69
CA SER A 342 17.84 86.00 11.86
C SER A 342 18.56 85.29 10.72
N ILE A 343 18.75 86.06 9.66
CA ILE A 343 19.57 85.69 8.52
C ILE A 343 20.71 86.71 8.49
N SER A 344 21.93 86.28 8.78
CA SER A 344 23.13 87.11 8.71
C SER A 344 23.91 86.86 7.43
N GLY A 345 24.53 87.93 6.90
CA GLY A 345 25.34 87.86 5.69
C GLY A 345 24.55 87.75 4.39
N ALA A 346 23.26 88.12 4.39
CA ALA A 346 22.40 88.08 3.20
C ALA A 346 21.62 89.39 3.00
N HIS A 347 21.34 89.68 1.72
CA HIS A 347 20.42 90.73 1.27
C HIS A 347 19.41 90.16 0.28
N LEU A 348 18.31 90.88 0.08
CA LEU A 348 17.33 90.57 -0.97
C LEU A 348 17.92 90.95 -2.34
N GLU A 349 17.84 90.03 -3.30
CA GLU A 349 18.26 90.27 -4.68
C GLU A 349 17.61 91.56 -5.22
N MET A 350 18.42 92.48 -5.78
CA MET A 350 17.90 93.76 -6.29
C MET A 350 16.90 93.53 -7.44
N GLY A 351 15.62 93.70 -7.14
CA GLY A 351 14.50 93.51 -8.08
C GLY A 351 13.51 92.42 -7.68
N GLY A 352 13.81 91.62 -6.65
CA GLY A 352 12.92 90.61 -6.10
C GLY A 352 11.76 91.21 -5.28
N ASP A 353 10.65 90.46 -5.20
CA ASP A 353 9.55 90.77 -4.30
C ASP A 353 10.04 90.70 -2.85
N LEU A 354 9.72 91.70 -2.01
CA LEU A 354 10.09 91.72 -0.59
C LEU A 354 9.50 90.54 0.21
N VAL A 355 8.53 89.82 -0.35
CA VAL A 355 7.88 88.66 0.27
C VAL A 355 8.38 87.32 -0.29
N THR A 356 8.82 87.26 -1.55
CA THR A 356 9.21 86.00 -2.22
C THR A 356 10.59 86.02 -2.88
N GLY A 357 11.37 87.09 -2.69
CA GLY A 357 12.70 87.22 -3.26
C GLY A 357 13.70 86.30 -2.57
N ASP A 358 14.61 85.74 -3.36
CA ASP A 358 15.68 84.90 -2.84
C ASP A 358 16.70 85.75 -2.07
N TYR A 359 17.20 85.20 -0.96
CA TYR A 359 18.29 85.79 -0.19
C TYR A 359 19.62 85.44 -0.86
N VAL A 360 20.38 86.46 -1.22
CA VAL A 360 21.72 86.32 -1.81
C VAL A 360 22.76 86.76 -0.79
N PRO A 361 23.95 86.13 -0.75
CA PRO A 361 24.98 86.53 0.19
C PRO A 361 25.43 87.98 -0.06
N ASP A 362 25.74 88.72 1.00
CA ASP A 362 26.22 90.11 0.93
C ASP A 362 27.53 90.28 0.15
N LYS A 363 28.26 89.18 -0.07
CA LYS A 363 29.48 89.12 -0.88
C LYS A 363 29.40 87.91 -1.78
N ASP A 364 29.86 88.03 -3.03
CA ASP A 364 29.97 86.89 -3.94
C ASP A 364 30.75 85.73 -3.28
N GLY A 365 30.09 84.58 -3.11
CA GLY A 365 30.63 83.39 -2.44
C GLY A 365 30.60 83.41 -0.90
N GLY A 366 29.91 84.37 -0.27
CA GLY A 366 29.71 84.40 1.18
C GLY A 366 28.72 83.33 1.67
N GLU A 367 28.88 82.88 2.92
CA GLU A 367 27.91 82.00 3.58
C GLU A 367 26.77 82.84 4.18
N ILE A 368 25.55 82.36 4.00
CA ILE A 368 24.36 82.86 4.68
C ILE A 368 24.19 82.04 5.96
N GLU A 369 24.23 82.71 7.10
CA GLU A 369 24.02 82.07 8.40
C GLU A 369 22.56 82.22 8.81
N TYR A 370 21.90 81.08 9.05
CA TYR A 370 20.53 81.01 9.52
C TYR A 370 20.51 80.68 11.02
N GLU A 371 20.06 81.62 11.84
CA GLU A 371 19.72 81.37 13.23
C GLU A 371 18.21 81.15 13.36
N LEU A 372 17.82 79.94 13.77
CA LEU A 372 16.42 79.59 14.00
C LEU A 372 15.90 80.32 15.23
N GLY A 373 14.82 81.08 15.07
CA GLY A 373 14.06 81.66 16.17
C GLY A 373 13.16 80.65 16.88
N LEU A 374 12.56 81.09 17.98
CA LEU A 374 11.65 80.31 18.80
C LEU A 374 10.50 79.71 17.98
N ASP A 375 9.85 80.50 17.12
CA ASP A 375 8.71 80.04 16.31
C ASP A 375 9.08 78.86 15.40
N GLU A 376 10.29 78.87 14.84
CA GLU A 376 10.78 77.82 13.96
C GLU A 376 11.25 76.59 14.72
N LEU A 377 11.88 76.79 15.89
CA LEU A 377 12.23 75.69 16.78
C LEU A 377 10.98 74.96 17.29
N GLU A 378 9.92 75.68 17.68
CA GLU A 378 8.65 75.09 18.10
C GLU A 378 7.96 74.34 16.94
N ARG A 379 7.97 74.90 15.72
CA ARG A 379 7.48 74.18 14.53
C ARG A 379 8.29 72.91 14.25
N ARG A 380 9.62 72.97 14.35
CA ARG A 380 10.50 71.81 14.16
C ARG A 380 10.26 70.74 15.24
N LEU A 381 10.02 71.14 16.49
CA LEU A 381 9.67 70.21 17.55
C LEU A 381 8.36 69.47 17.25
N VAL A 382 7.33 70.18 16.80
CA VAL A 382 6.06 69.55 16.37
C VAL A 382 6.32 68.56 15.23
N GLN A 383 7.09 68.94 14.22
CA GLN A 383 7.45 68.05 13.11
C GLN A 383 8.18 66.79 13.59
N LEU A 384 9.18 66.95 14.47
CA LEU A 384 9.90 65.83 15.08
C LEU A 384 8.98 64.91 15.88
N GLY A 385 7.95 65.44 16.55
CA GLY A 385 6.94 64.62 17.24
C GLY A 385 6.13 63.74 16.29
N TRP A 386 5.82 64.22 15.08
CA TRP A 386 5.19 63.40 14.04
C TRP A 386 6.16 62.35 13.48
N GLU A 387 7.41 62.72 13.24
CA GLU A 387 8.48 61.82 12.76
C GLU A 387 8.76 60.71 13.79
N GLU A 388 8.87 61.04 15.08
CA GLU A 388 9.02 60.08 16.20
C GLU A 388 7.83 59.11 16.26
N THR A 389 6.60 59.62 16.18
CA THR A 389 5.39 58.79 16.21
C THR A 389 5.36 57.82 15.02
N GLY A 390 5.75 58.29 13.83
CA GLY A 390 5.87 57.45 12.63
C GLY A 390 6.93 56.37 12.79
N ALA A 391 8.13 56.73 13.26
CA ALA A 391 9.22 55.78 13.51
C ALA A 391 8.86 54.74 14.58
N LYS A 392 8.16 55.16 15.65
CA LYS A 392 7.66 54.25 16.68
C LYS A 392 6.66 53.25 16.12
N GLN A 393 5.74 53.70 15.27
CA GLN A 393 4.78 52.81 14.64
C GLN A 393 5.47 51.77 13.74
N VAL A 394 6.47 52.18 12.94
CA VAL A 394 7.28 51.25 12.14
C VAL A 394 7.99 50.23 13.03
N LEU A 395 8.61 50.68 14.13
CA LEU A 395 9.27 49.80 15.10
C LEU A 395 8.29 48.78 15.71
N ASP A 396 7.08 49.21 16.08
CA ASP A 396 6.05 48.34 16.64
C ASP A 396 5.56 47.32 15.59
N ASP A 397 5.36 47.74 14.34
CA ASP A 397 4.97 46.86 13.22
C ASP A 397 6.06 45.80 12.94
N GLU A 398 7.34 46.19 12.94
CA GLU A 398 8.45 45.27 12.71
C GLU A 398 8.62 44.27 13.89
N LYS A 399 8.34 44.69 15.12
CA LYS A 399 8.31 43.81 16.32
C LYS A 399 7.14 42.83 16.26
N ASP A 400 5.97 43.27 15.84
CA ASP A 400 4.79 42.41 15.67
C ASP A 400 5.04 41.34 14.61
N GLU A 401 5.69 41.69 13.50
CA GLU A 401 6.05 40.71 12.47
C GLU A 401 7.13 39.74 12.96
N LEU A 402 8.12 40.20 13.74
CA LEU A 402 9.09 39.31 14.40
C LEU A 402 8.37 38.29 15.31
N ASN A 403 7.45 38.77 16.15
CA ASN A 403 6.65 37.91 17.03
C ASN A 403 5.83 36.88 16.23
N ARG A 404 5.27 37.24 15.07
CA ARG A 404 4.56 36.30 14.19
C ARG A 404 5.49 35.22 13.64
N LEU A 405 6.69 35.59 13.18
CA LEU A 405 7.68 34.64 12.68
C LEU A 405 8.17 33.69 13.78
N GLU A 406 8.39 34.17 15.00
CA GLU A 406 8.76 33.33 16.15
C GLU A 406 7.66 32.35 16.54
N ASN A 407 6.39 32.79 16.50
CA ASN A 407 5.24 31.92 16.71
C ASN A 407 5.12 30.85 15.61
N LEU A 408 5.36 31.24 14.35
CA LEU A 408 5.38 30.30 13.22
C LEU A 408 6.50 29.27 13.38
N LYS A 409 7.72 29.70 13.74
CA LYS A 409 8.85 28.80 14.05
C LYS A 409 8.48 27.80 15.14
N SER A 410 7.86 28.27 16.23
CA SER A 410 7.43 27.41 17.34
C SER A 410 6.43 26.35 16.87
N SER A 411 5.48 26.72 16.00
CA SER A 411 4.54 25.78 15.38
C SER A 411 5.24 24.76 14.48
N LEU A 412 6.19 25.19 13.65
CA LEU A 412 6.96 24.30 12.77
C LEU A 412 7.84 23.34 13.56
N VAL A 413 8.47 23.79 14.65
CA VAL A 413 9.25 22.94 15.57
C VAL A 413 8.36 21.89 16.22
N ALA A 414 7.18 22.27 16.69
CA ALA A 414 6.23 21.32 17.28
C ALA A 414 5.79 20.26 16.26
N LYS A 415 5.49 20.66 15.01
CA LYS A 415 5.15 19.73 13.91
C LYS A 415 6.32 18.80 13.59
N ALA A 416 7.53 19.33 13.44
CA ALA A 416 8.72 18.54 13.16
C ALA A 416 9.03 17.53 14.28
N SER A 417 8.85 17.93 15.54
CA SER A 417 9.00 17.03 16.69
C SER A 417 7.95 15.92 16.70
N ALA A 418 6.67 16.25 16.46
CA ALA A 418 5.61 15.26 16.37
C ALA A 418 5.84 14.27 15.22
N ALA A 419 6.30 14.76 14.07
CA ALA A 419 6.68 13.92 12.93
C ALA A 419 7.81 12.96 13.29
N ARG A 420 8.86 13.41 14.01
CA ARG A 420 9.95 12.54 14.48
C ARG A 420 9.46 11.45 15.44
N THR A 421 8.64 11.80 16.43
CA THR A 421 8.05 10.79 17.34
C THR A 421 7.20 9.78 16.58
N ALA A 422 6.36 10.24 15.65
CA ALA A 422 5.57 9.35 14.81
C ALA A 422 6.46 8.50 13.88
N MET A 423 7.63 9.01 13.49
CA MET A 423 8.60 8.22 12.73
C MET A 423 9.18 7.08 13.57
N ASP A 424 9.55 7.34 14.82
CA ASP A 424 10.07 6.30 15.72
C ASP A 424 9.01 5.21 15.99
N GLU A 425 7.74 5.60 16.19
CA GLU A 425 6.62 4.67 16.31
C GLU A 425 6.42 3.83 15.03
N GLY A 426 6.49 4.48 13.86
CA GLY A 426 6.40 3.79 12.57
C GLY A 426 7.52 2.76 12.34
N ASN A 427 8.74 3.04 12.83
CA ASN A 427 9.85 2.10 12.75
C ASN A 427 9.61 0.84 13.59
N GLN A 428 8.96 0.98 14.75
CA GLN A 428 8.56 -0.16 15.59
C GLN A 428 7.45 -0.97 14.92
N GLU A 429 6.44 -0.29 14.34
CA GLU A 429 5.32 -0.93 13.65
C GLU A 429 5.78 -1.74 12.42
N VAL A 430 6.76 -1.23 11.65
CA VAL A 430 7.34 -1.97 10.51
C VAL A 430 7.93 -3.30 10.96
N SER A 431 8.68 -3.32 12.07
CA SER A 431 9.31 -4.55 12.54
C SER A 431 8.27 -5.63 12.82
N SER A 432 7.18 -5.28 13.52
CA SER A 432 6.10 -6.21 13.85
C SER A 432 5.33 -6.68 12.61
N LEU A 433 5.00 -5.77 11.69
CA LEU A 433 4.32 -6.13 10.43
C LEU A 433 5.19 -7.02 9.55
N PHE A 434 6.49 -6.75 9.51
CA PHE A 434 7.43 -7.53 8.73
C PHE A 434 7.66 -8.93 9.32
N GLU A 435 7.74 -9.07 10.65
CA GLU A 435 7.77 -10.38 11.31
C GLU A 435 6.50 -11.20 11.03
N ALA A 436 5.32 -10.57 11.09
CA ALA A 436 4.06 -11.23 10.73
C ALA A 436 4.05 -11.68 9.27
N TYR A 437 4.53 -10.83 8.36
CA TYR A 437 4.74 -11.19 6.95
C TYR A 437 5.69 -12.39 6.81
N ARG A 438 6.84 -12.42 7.49
CA ARG A 438 7.79 -13.56 7.42
C ARG A 438 7.17 -14.85 7.96
N GLY A 439 6.33 -14.77 8.98
CA GLY A 439 5.58 -15.92 9.50
C GLY A 439 4.69 -16.54 8.43
N LEU A 440 3.87 -15.71 7.78
CA LEU A 440 2.97 -16.13 6.70
C LEU A 440 3.74 -16.62 5.46
N GLU A 441 4.86 -15.97 5.13
CA GLU A 441 5.75 -16.38 4.03
C GLU A 441 6.28 -17.81 4.26
N THR A 442 6.73 -18.10 5.49
CA THR A 442 7.26 -19.41 5.88
C THR A 442 6.18 -20.49 5.86
N GLU A 443 4.97 -20.16 6.33
CA GLU A 443 3.82 -21.06 6.31
C GLU A 443 3.38 -21.38 4.87
N ALA A 444 3.23 -20.35 4.03
CA ALA A 444 2.90 -20.51 2.62
C ALA A 444 3.95 -21.36 1.89
N LYS A 445 5.24 -21.10 2.14
CA LYS A 445 6.34 -21.90 1.59
C LYS A 445 6.22 -23.36 1.97
N THR A 446 5.91 -23.65 3.24
CA THR A 446 5.74 -25.03 3.73
C THR A 446 4.60 -25.76 3.00
N LEU A 447 3.46 -25.10 2.81
CA LEU A 447 2.31 -25.66 2.09
C LEU A 447 2.61 -25.85 0.60
N GLU A 448 3.29 -24.89 -0.03
CA GLU A 448 3.74 -24.98 -1.42
C GLU A 448 4.73 -26.15 -1.62
N ASP A 449 5.70 -26.32 -0.72
CA ASP A 449 6.66 -27.43 -0.78
C ASP A 449 5.94 -28.78 -0.66
N GLN A 450 4.96 -28.88 0.24
CA GLN A 450 4.10 -30.06 0.36
C GLN A 450 3.25 -30.29 -0.91
N ALA A 451 2.70 -29.24 -1.50
CA ALA A 451 1.94 -29.34 -2.75
C ALA A 451 2.81 -29.85 -3.90
N ILE A 452 4.01 -29.29 -4.07
CA ILE A 452 5.00 -29.68 -5.09
C ILE A 452 5.39 -31.14 -4.91
N ASP A 453 5.72 -31.57 -3.70
CA ASP A 453 6.12 -32.95 -3.42
C ASP A 453 4.97 -33.93 -3.64
N THR A 454 3.75 -33.56 -3.28
CA THR A 454 2.55 -34.38 -3.50
C THR A 454 2.25 -34.53 -4.99
N LEU A 455 2.38 -33.46 -5.78
CA LEU A 455 2.23 -33.48 -7.24
C LEU A 455 3.34 -34.27 -7.94
N LYS A 456 4.58 -34.21 -7.46
CA LYS A 456 5.68 -35.07 -7.92
C LYS A 456 5.41 -36.55 -7.60
N GLN A 457 4.84 -36.85 -6.44
CA GLN A 457 4.42 -38.22 -6.10
C GLN A 457 3.27 -38.71 -7.00
N ALA A 458 2.29 -37.84 -7.31
CA ALA A 458 1.22 -38.15 -8.26
C ALA A 458 1.79 -38.52 -9.64
N SER A 459 2.75 -37.73 -10.13
CA SER A 459 3.46 -38.01 -11.39
C SER A 459 4.15 -39.38 -11.39
N ARG A 460 4.86 -39.73 -10.31
CA ARG A 460 5.49 -41.07 -10.14
C ARG A 460 4.47 -42.19 -10.08
N ALA A 461 3.32 -41.98 -9.43
CA ALA A 461 2.25 -42.97 -9.38
C ALA A 461 1.65 -43.22 -10.77
N PHE A 462 1.41 -42.16 -11.57
CA PHE A 462 1.00 -42.30 -12.97
C PHE A 462 2.05 -42.99 -13.85
N ALA A 463 3.33 -42.70 -13.65
CA ALA A 463 4.43 -43.41 -14.34
C ALA A 463 4.51 -44.90 -13.95
N SER A 464 4.19 -45.24 -12.70
CA SER A 464 4.12 -46.62 -12.22
C SER A 464 2.91 -47.35 -12.81
N ALA A 465 1.75 -46.68 -12.89
CA ALA A 465 0.57 -47.17 -13.60
C ALA A 465 0.87 -47.43 -15.09
N LYS A 466 1.60 -46.52 -15.74
CA LYS A 466 2.06 -46.68 -17.13
C LYS A 466 2.94 -47.92 -17.29
N SER A 467 3.89 -48.13 -16.38
CA SER A 467 4.77 -49.30 -16.39
C SER A 467 4.00 -50.60 -16.18
N ALA A 468 3.02 -50.60 -15.28
CA ALA A 468 2.11 -51.72 -15.06
C ALA A 468 1.23 -52.02 -16.29
N ALA A 469 0.72 -50.99 -16.98
CA ALA A 469 -0.01 -51.16 -18.25
C ALA A 469 0.90 -51.81 -19.33
N GLN A 470 2.14 -51.34 -19.46
CA GLN A 470 3.10 -51.92 -20.41
C GLN A 470 3.45 -53.38 -20.08
N ALA A 471 3.68 -53.70 -18.81
CA ALA A 471 3.94 -55.08 -18.38
C ALA A 471 2.75 -55.99 -18.72
N ARG A 472 1.53 -55.53 -18.41
CA ARG A 472 0.29 -56.25 -18.76
C ARG A 472 0.14 -56.50 -20.26
N MET A 473 0.55 -55.55 -21.11
CA MET A 473 0.53 -55.73 -22.58
C MET A 473 1.59 -56.75 -23.06
N ARG A 474 2.78 -56.79 -22.44
CA ARG A 474 3.85 -57.75 -22.76
C ARG A 474 3.53 -59.17 -22.32
N ASP A 475 2.86 -59.32 -21.18
CA ASP A 475 2.54 -60.61 -20.56
C ASP A 475 1.28 -61.28 -21.15
N LEU A 476 0.71 -60.72 -22.22
CA LEU A 476 -0.44 -61.34 -22.90
C LEU A 476 -0.01 -62.65 -23.57
N PRO A 477 -0.73 -63.77 -23.35
CA PRO A 477 -0.40 -65.03 -23.99
C PRO A 477 -0.53 -64.91 -25.52
N GLU A 478 0.42 -65.47 -26.25
CA GLU A 478 0.35 -65.56 -27.72
C GLU A 478 -0.86 -66.44 -28.11
N VAL A 479 -1.81 -65.82 -28.83
CA VAL A 479 -2.98 -66.50 -29.42
C VAL A 479 -2.92 -66.32 -30.92
N SER A 480 -3.40 -67.31 -31.68
CA SER A 480 -3.54 -67.19 -33.13
C SER A 480 -4.37 -65.96 -33.51
N ALA A 481 -4.02 -65.24 -34.57
CA ALA A 481 -4.68 -64.00 -35.01
C ALA A 481 -6.22 -64.08 -35.07
N GLU A 482 -6.75 -65.23 -35.53
CA GLU A 482 -8.20 -65.50 -35.62
C GLU A 482 -8.91 -65.60 -34.25
N LYS A 483 -8.18 -66.04 -33.21
CA LYS A 483 -8.68 -66.09 -31.83
C LYS A 483 -8.42 -64.79 -31.09
N GLU A 484 -7.38 -64.07 -31.46
CA GLU A 484 -7.05 -62.76 -30.91
C GLU A 484 -8.18 -61.77 -31.21
N GLU A 485 -8.74 -61.80 -32.42
CA GLU A 485 -9.80 -60.90 -32.90
C GLU A 485 -11.08 -60.90 -32.03
N PHE A 486 -11.35 -62.02 -31.35
CA PHE A 486 -12.50 -62.20 -30.45
C PHE A 486 -12.11 -62.35 -28.98
N SER A 487 -10.84 -62.09 -28.64
CA SER A 487 -10.32 -62.26 -27.27
C SER A 487 -10.24 -60.92 -26.52
N PRO A 488 -10.28 -60.95 -25.17
CA PRO A 488 -9.92 -59.80 -24.34
C PRO A 488 -8.50 -59.27 -24.60
N ASN A 489 -7.60 -60.07 -25.18
CA ASN A 489 -6.23 -59.65 -25.51
C ASN A 489 -6.21 -58.57 -26.60
N LYS A 490 -7.15 -58.61 -27.55
CA LYS A 490 -7.28 -57.54 -28.57
C LYS A 490 -7.64 -56.22 -27.92
N LEU A 491 -8.62 -56.19 -27.00
CA LEU A 491 -8.98 -54.97 -26.27
C LEU A 491 -7.78 -54.41 -25.47
N ILE A 492 -7.01 -55.27 -24.79
CA ILE A 492 -5.83 -54.85 -24.02
C ILE A 492 -4.69 -54.36 -24.93
N LYS A 493 -4.52 -54.95 -26.12
CA LYS A 493 -3.53 -54.49 -27.13
C LYS A 493 -3.99 -53.25 -27.89
N GLU A 494 -5.29 -53.05 -28.05
CA GLU A 494 -5.87 -51.84 -28.65
C GLU A 494 -5.92 -50.67 -27.65
N ASP A 495 -5.78 -50.96 -26.35
CA ASP A 495 -5.60 -49.98 -25.26
C ASP A 495 -4.23 -49.27 -25.25
N ILE A 496 -3.52 -49.20 -26.38
CA ILE A 496 -2.28 -48.42 -26.55
C ILE A 496 -2.47 -46.94 -26.13
N TRP A 497 -3.70 -46.42 -26.24
CA TRP A 497 -4.06 -45.07 -25.81
C TRP A 497 -3.89 -44.88 -24.28
N LEU A 498 -4.06 -45.92 -23.48
CA LEU A 498 -3.92 -45.86 -22.02
C LEU A 498 -2.51 -45.44 -21.60
N GLU A 499 -1.49 -45.90 -22.33
CA GLU A 499 -0.11 -45.54 -22.03
C GLU A 499 0.14 -44.03 -22.24
N GLY A 500 -0.39 -43.50 -23.35
CA GLY A 500 -0.32 -42.08 -23.64
C GLY A 500 -1.12 -41.24 -22.65
N GLN A 501 -2.31 -41.71 -22.21
CA GLN A 501 -3.08 -41.02 -21.18
C GLN A 501 -2.35 -40.94 -19.85
N LEU A 502 -1.77 -42.05 -19.36
CA LEU A 502 -1.04 -42.06 -18.09
C LEU A 502 0.22 -41.18 -18.15
N ALA A 503 0.91 -41.15 -19.29
CA ALA A 503 2.02 -40.22 -19.51
C ALA A 503 1.55 -38.75 -19.49
N SER A 504 0.40 -38.46 -20.12
CA SER A 504 -0.21 -37.12 -20.08
C SER A 504 -0.64 -36.70 -18.67
N GLN A 505 -1.16 -37.62 -17.85
CA GLN A 505 -1.54 -37.34 -16.46
C GLN A 505 -0.30 -37.10 -15.57
N ALA A 506 0.78 -37.85 -15.80
CA ALA A 506 2.05 -37.64 -15.12
C ALA A 506 2.65 -36.25 -15.43
N ALA A 507 2.61 -35.84 -16.70
CA ALA A 507 3.08 -34.55 -17.18
C ALA A 507 2.21 -33.38 -16.70
N ASP A 508 0.89 -33.57 -16.63
CA ASP A 508 -0.03 -32.57 -16.07
C ASP A 508 0.25 -32.32 -14.59
N SER A 509 0.52 -33.38 -13.82
CA SER A 509 0.92 -33.28 -12.40
C SER A 509 2.22 -32.46 -12.23
N GLN A 510 3.20 -32.68 -13.11
CA GLN A 510 4.44 -31.88 -13.15
C GLN A 510 4.16 -30.41 -13.50
N THR A 511 3.33 -30.16 -14.51
CA THR A 511 2.94 -28.80 -14.92
C THR A 511 2.28 -28.05 -13.76
N ARG A 512 1.40 -28.72 -12.99
CA ARG A 512 0.82 -28.14 -11.78
C ARG A 512 1.85 -27.83 -10.71
N ALA A 513 2.84 -28.70 -10.49
CA ALA A 513 3.92 -28.42 -9.54
C ALA A 513 4.73 -27.18 -9.97
N ALA A 514 4.97 -27.01 -11.27
CA ALA A 514 5.59 -25.81 -11.80
C ALA A 514 4.72 -24.55 -11.65
N MET A 515 3.38 -24.67 -11.66
CA MET A 515 2.48 -23.53 -11.41
C MET A 515 2.64 -23.01 -9.98
N VAL A 516 2.76 -23.91 -8.99
CA VAL A 516 3.01 -23.53 -7.59
C VAL A 516 4.33 -22.74 -7.48
N LEU A 517 5.38 -23.21 -8.16
CA LEU A 517 6.68 -22.53 -8.20
C LEU A 517 6.62 -21.18 -8.93
N TYR A 518 5.81 -21.07 -9.98
CA TYR A 518 5.57 -19.80 -10.67
C TYR A 518 4.89 -18.77 -9.77
N ASP A 519 3.85 -19.17 -9.04
CA ASP A 519 3.16 -18.28 -8.09
C ASP A 519 4.12 -17.78 -6.99
N ARG A 520 4.96 -18.68 -6.45
CA ARG A 520 6.05 -18.35 -5.52
C ARG A 520 7.04 -17.35 -6.15
N PHE A 521 7.51 -17.60 -7.37
CA PHE A 521 8.44 -16.72 -8.10
C PHE A 521 7.89 -15.30 -8.27
N MET A 522 6.60 -15.18 -8.63
CA MET A 522 5.94 -13.90 -8.83
C MET A 522 5.76 -13.13 -7.51
N HIS A 523 5.35 -13.82 -6.44
CA HIS A 523 5.22 -13.22 -5.12
C HIS A 523 6.56 -12.70 -4.59
N LEU A 524 7.62 -13.53 -4.65
CA LEU A 524 8.96 -13.11 -4.22
C LEU A 524 9.47 -11.91 -5.02
N GLY A 525 9.17 -11.82 -6.32
CA GLY A 525 9.51 -10.64 -7.13
C GLY A 525 8.87 -9.35 -6.61
N LYS A 526 7.59 -9.39 -6.23
CA LYS A 526 6.90 -8.24 -5.61
C LYS A 526 7.47 -7.91 -4.23
N ALA A 527 7.70 -8.93 -3.41
CA ALA A 527 8.24 -8.78 -2.06
C ALA A 527 9.62 -8.12 -2.07
N ILE A 528 10.51 -8.57 -2.96
CA ILE A 528 11.85 -7.97 -3.16
C ILE A 528 11.74 -6.48 -3.47
N ALA A 529 10.94 -6.11 -4.48
CA ALA A 529 10.79 -4.71 -4.88
C ALA A 529 10.25 -3.82 -3.75
N LEU A 530 9.30 -4.33 -2.95
CA LEU A 530 8.80 -3.60 -1.79
C LEU A 530 9.86 -3.51 -0.69
N CYS A 531 10.54 -4.61 -0.36
CA CYS A 531 11.56 -4.65 0.69
C CYS A 531 12.75 -3.74 0.38
N GLU A 532 13.16 -3.61 -0.88
CA GLU A 532 14.15 -2.63 -1.32
C GLU A 532 13.66 -1.18 -1.09
N SER A 533 12.40 -0.91 -1.44
CA SER A 533 11.78 0.39 -1.17
C SER A 533 11.68 0.67 0.33
N LEU A 534 11.37 -0.33 1.16
CA LEU A 534 11.38 -0.20 2.62
C LEU A 534 12.79 0.06 3.15
N GLY A 535 13.81 -0.62 2.64
CA GLY A 535 15.21 -0.36 2.99
C GLY A 535 15.61 1.10 2.78
N SER A 536 15.13 1.75 1.72
CA SER A 536 15.39 3.18 1.48
C SER A 536 14.72 4.13 2.48
N VAL A 537 13.62 3.72 3.11
CA VAL A 537 12.84 4.54 4.05
C VAL A 537 13.26 4.28 5.50
N PHE A 538 13.59 3.03 5.81
CA PHE A 538 13.84 2.58 7.18
C PHE A 538 15.32 2.31 7.49
N GLY A 539 16.19 2.25 6.48
CA GLY A 539 17.66 2.33 6.56
C GLY A 539 18.39 1.18 7.25
N GLU A 540 17.99 0.82 8.47
CA GLU A 540 18.69 -0.12 9.36
C GLU A 540 18.04 -1.50 9.43
N LEU A 541 16.84 -1.67 8.88
CA LEU A 541 16.12 -2.93 8.91
C LEU A 541 16.57 -3.86 7.77
N ASP A 542 17.05 -5.05 8.13
CA ASP A 542 17.31 -6.12 7.17
C ASP A 542 16.00 -6.82 6.80
N PHE A 543 15.52 -6.55 5.59
CA PHE A 543 14.33 -7.16 5.03
C PHE A 543 14.61 -8.48 4.28
N GLY A 544 15.82 -9.05 4.40
CA GLY A 544 16.14 -10.36 3.83
C GLY A 544 16.08 -10.43 2.30
N VAL A 545 16.33 -9.31 1.61
CA VAL A 545 16.21 -9.21 0.15
C VAL A 545 17.09 -10.23 -0.57
N ALA A 546 18.30 -10.50 -0.07
CA ALA A 546 19.20 -11.49 -0.63
C ALA A 546 18.60 -12.91 -0.55
N GLU A 547 18.08 -13.31 0.61
CA GLU A 547 17.44 -14.62 0.82
C GLU A 547 16.22 -14.80 -0.10
N MET A 548 15.39 -13.76 -0.24
CA MET A 548 14.23 -13.78 -1.15
C MET A 548 14.65 -13.89 -2.62
N SER A 549 15.75 -13.22 -3.00
CA SER A 549 16.29 -13.28 -4.37
C SER A 549 16.82 -14.68 -4.70
N GLU A 550 17.54 -15.31 -3.77
CA GLU A 550 17.99 -16.70 -3.90
C GLU A 550 16.81 -17.67 -4.00
N ALA A 551 15.80 -17.53 -3.15
CA ALA A 551 14.59 -18.34 -3.18
C ALA A 551 13.82 -18.16 -4.50
N ARG A 552 13.78 -16.94 -5.04
CA ARG A 552 13.15 -16.63 -6.33
C ARG A 552 13.90 -17.31 -7.48
N ALA A 553 15.22 -17.24 -7.48
CA ALA A 553 16.05 -17.90 -8.49
C ALA A 553 15.91 -19.43 -8.43
N ALA A 554 15.88 -20.02 -7.23
CA ALA A 554 15.63 -21.44 -7.04
C ALA A 554 14.25 -21.87 -7.56
N ALA A 555 13.19 -21.10 -7.23
CA ALA A 555 11.85 -21.39 -7.71
C ALA A 555 11.74 -21.38 -9.24
N LYS A 556 12.44 -20.42 -9.89
CA LYS A 556 12.57 -20.36 -11.35
C LYS A 556 13.25 -21.61 -11.92
N ALA A 557 14.45 -21.93 -11.43
CA ALA A 557 15.23 -23.06 -11.94
C ALA A 557 14.50 -24.40 -11.77
N ASP A 558 13.85 -24.60 -10.62
CA ASP A 558 13.06 -25.81 -10.37
C ASP A 558 11.82 -25.89 -11.28
N ALA A 559 11.14 -24.77 -11.52
CA ALA A 559 9.98 -24.73 -12.40
C ALA A 559 10.35 -25.04 -13.86
N GLU A 560 11.43 -24.45 -14.36
CA GLU A 560 11.95 -24.70 -15.70
C GLU A 560 12.32 -26.18 -15.90
N SER A 561 13.04 -26.75 -14.93
CA SER A 561 13.41 -28.18 -14.94
C SER A 561 12.16 -29.08 -15.03
N ILE A 562 11.17 -28.84 -14.17
CA ILE A 562 9.93 -29.63 -14.14
C ILE A 562 9.10 -29.46 -15.42
N LEU A 563 9.05 -28.26 -16.00
CA LEU A 563 8.30 -27.99 -17.23
C LEU A 563 8.95 -28.66 -18.44
N ASN A 564 10.28 -28.66 -18.54
CA ASN A 564 10.99 -29.37 -19.61
C ASN A 564 10.69 -30.89 -19.56
N ASP A 565 10.74 -31.50 -18.37
CA ASP A 565 10.38 -32.91 -18.18
C ASP A 565 8.91 -33.19 -18.56
N ALA A 566 8.01 -32.25 -18.23
CA ALA A 566 6.59 -32.36 -18.56
C ALA A 566 6.34 -32.26 -20.07
N ILE A 567 7.00 -31.34 -20.77
CA ILE A 567 6.90 -31.17 -22.23
C ILE A 567 7.38 -32.43 -22.94
N GLU A 568 8.54 -32.97 -22.58
CA GLU A 568 9.05 -34.23 -23.16
C GLU A 568 8.05 -35.38 -22.95
N SER A 569 7.46 -35.45 -21.75
CA SER A 569 6.45 -36.45 -21.40
C SER A 569 5.16 -36.29 -22.21
N PHE A 570 4.69 -35.05 -22.42
CA PHE A 570 3.53 -34.76 -23.27
C PHE A 570 3.81 -35.07 -24.74
N GLU A 571 4.98 -34.73 -25.29
CA GLU A 571 5.35 -35.07 -26.67
C GLU A 571 5.43 -36.59 -26.88
N GLY A 572 5.97 -37.32 -25.89
CA GLY A 572 5.94 -38.78 -25.84
C GLY A 572 4.50 -39.33 -25.82
N ALA A 573 3.60 -38.72 -25.05
CA ALA A 573 2.19 -39.09 -24.99
C ALA A 573 1.44 -38.79 -26.30
N SER A 574 1.73 -37.64 -26.92
CA SER A 574 1.10 -37.17 -28.16
C SER A 574 1.28 -38.18 -29.29
N ARG A 575 2.52 -38.68 -29.47
CA ARG A 575 2.84 -39.73 -30.46
C ARG A 575 2.01 -41.00 -30.25
N LYS A 576 1.74 -41.37 -29.00
CA LYS A 576 0.95 -42.58 -28.65
C LYS A 576 -0.55 -42.38 -28.78
N LEU A 577 -1.02 -41.14 -28.61
CA LEU A 577 -2.42 -40.75 -28.73
C LEU A 577 -2.79 -40.28 -30.14
N LYS A 578 -1.96 -40.56 -31.15
CA LYS A 578 -2.19 -40.15 -32.55
C LYS A 578 -2.42 -38.63 -32.66
N GLU A 579 -1.59 -37.86 -31.97
CA GLU A 579 -1.62 -36.38 -31.99
C GLU A 579 -2.96 -35.80 -31.48
N HIS A 580 -3.52 -36.43 -30.45
CA HIS A 580 -4.76 -35.96 -29.84
C HIS A 580 -4.62 -34.51 -29.35
N TRP A 581 -5.58 -33.67 -29.76
CA TRP A 581 -5.53 -32.22 -29.57
C TRP A 581 -5.41 -31.79 -28.10
N SER A 582 -5.95 -32.57 -27.16
CA SER A 582 -5.84 -32.25 -25.73
C SER A 582 -4.38 -32.28 -25.23
N VAL A 583 -3.54 -33.15 -25.80
CA VAL A 583 -2.12 -33.23 -25.44
C VAL A 583 -1.37 -32.04 -26.03
N ALA A 584 -1.66 -31.67 -27.28
CA ALA A 584 -1.09 -30.49 -27.90
C ALA A 584 -1.47 -29.19 -27.15
N ALA A 585 -2.69 -29.12 -26.59
CA ALA A 585 -3.12 -28.02 -25.73
C ALA A 585 -2.34 -27.96 -24.42
N SER A 586 -2.03 -29.12 -23.82
CA SER A 586 -1.19 -29.20 -22.61
C SER A 586 0.27 -28.85 -22.89
N VAL A 587 0.85 -29.26 -24.02
CA VAL A 587 2.17 -28.81 -24.47
C VAL A 587 2.20 -27.29 -24.62
N ALA A 588 1.21 -26.71 -25.32
CA ALA A 588 1.09 -25.26 -25.48
C ALA A 588 1.00 -24.52 -24.13
N ALA A 589 0.30 -25.10 -23.14
CA ALA A 589 0.21 -24.53 -21.80
C ALA A 589 1.56 -24.55 -21.08
N ALA A 590 2.30 -25.66 -21.18
CA ALA A 590 3.63 -25.80 -20.56
C ALA A 590 4.68 -24.89 -21.24
N ASP A 591 4.69 -24.80 -22.57
CA ASP A 591 5.53 -23.86 -23.32
C ASP A 591 5.25 -22.41 -22.93
N TYR A 592 3.97 -22.06 -22.81
CA TYR A 592 3.57 -20.73 -22.37
C TYR A 592 4.01 -20.44 -20.94
N MET A 593 3.96 -21.43 -20.04
CA MET A 593 4.45 -21.27 -18.68
C MET A 593 5.96 -21.06 -18.64
N LEU A 594 6.75 -21.81 -19.43
CA LEU A 594 8.18 -21.55 -19.57
C LEU A 594 8.44 -20.13 -20.07
N ALA A 595 7.61 -19.63 -21.00
CA ALA A 595 7.73 -18.27 -21.50
C ALA A 595 7.60 -17.19 -20.42
N LEU A 596 6.95 -17.49 -19.29
CA LEU A 596 6.84 -16.58 -18.14
C LEU A 596 8.13 -16.50 -17.30
N PHE A 597 9.11 -17.39 -17.52
CA PHE A 597 10.40 -17.45 -16.83
C PHE A 597 11.56 -16.93 -17.69
N ASP A 598 11.37 -15.80 -18.39
CA ASP A 598 12.37 -15.18 -19.28
C ASP A 598 12.70 -15.97 -20.57
N HIS A 599 11.72 -16.73 -21.07
CA HIS A 599 11.77 -17.40 -22.38
C HIS A 599 10.72 -16.85 -23.36
N PRO A 600 10.68 -15.53 -23.64
CA PRO A 600 9.62 -14.90 -24.42
C PRO A 600 9.45 -15.49 -25.83
N GLU A 601 10.49 -16.10 -26.39
CA GLU A 601 10.45 -16.81 -27.68
C GLU A 601 9.45 -17.98 -27.70
N LEU A 602 9.20 -18.61 -26.55
CA LEU A 602 8.27 -19.74 -26.42
C LEU A 602 6.79 -19.33 -26.52
N VAL A 603 6.48 -18.03 -26.40
CA VAL A 603 5.10 -17.54 -26.64
C VAL A 603 4.64 -17.90 -28.06
N ASN A 604 5.52 -17.75 -29.06
CA ASN A 604 5.19 -18.09 -30.45
C ASN A 604 5.00 -19.60 -30.65
N VAL A 605 5.75 -20.42 -29.89
CA VAL A 605 5.61 -21.88 -29.89
C VAL A 605 4.25 -22.26 -29.29
N ALA A 606 3.89 -21.68 -28.15
CA ALA A 606 2.59 -21.87 -27.53
C ALA A 606 1.44 -21.42 -28.44
N ILE A 607 1.56 -20.27 -29.13
CA ILE A 607 0.59 -19.79 -30.12
C ILE A 607 0.44 -20.81 -31.25
N ALA A 608 1.55 -21.31 -31.82
CA ALA A 608 1.51 -22.30 -32.89
C ALA A 608 0.82 -23.60 -32.45
N ASN A 609 1.12 -24.06 -31.23
CA ASN A 609 0.50 -25.26 -30.65
C ASN A 609 -1.00 -25.06 -30.38
N TYR A 610 -1.42 -23.95 -29.75
CA TYR A 610 -2.84 -23.64 -29.58
C TYR A 610 -3.57 -23.43 -30.90
N GLN A 611 -2.93 -22.83 -31.90
CA GLN A 611 -3.51 -22.68 -33.23
C GLN A 611 -3.74 -24.04 -33.89
N SER A 612 -2.82 -25.00 -33.76
CA SER A 612 -3.00 -26.38 -34.22
C SER A 612 -4.16 -27.09 -33.51
N VAL A 613 -4.35 -26.82 -32.21
CA VAL A 613 -5.46 -27.37 -31.42
C VAL A 613 -6.82 -26.89 -31.94
N VAL A 614 -6.97 -25.59 -32.22
CA VAL A 614 -8.27 -25.01 -32.59
C VAL A 614 -8.56 -25.07 -34.09
N LYS A 615 -7.54 -25.28 -34.93
CA LYS A 615 -7.67 -25.30 -36.38
C LYS A 615 -8.81 -26.23 -36.84
N ASP A 616 -9.67 -25.70 -37.69
CA ASP A 616 -10.83 -26.37 -38.28
C ASP A 616 -11.91 -26.80 -37.26
N ARG A 617 -11.81 -26.31 -36.01
CA ARG A 617 -12.64 -26.68 -34.85
C ARG A 617 -12.99 -25.48 -33.96
N GLU A 618 -12.85 -24.26 -34.48
CA GLU A 618 -12.98 -23.01 -33.72
C GLU A 618 -14.39 -22.80 -33.14
N SER A 619 -15.40 -23.40 -33.77
CA SER A 619 -16.80 -23.36 -33.32
C SER A 619 -17.14 -24.43 -32.29
N GLU A 620 -16.25 -25.35 -31.95
CA GLU A 620 -16.52 -26.41 -30.99
C GLU A 620 -16.60 -25.83 -29.55
N PRO A 621 -17.72 -25.99 -28.82
CA PRO A 621 -17.87 -25.42 -27.48
C PRO A 621 -16.77 -25.83 -26.50
N ARG A 622 -16.28 -27.07 -26.61
CA ARG A 622 -15.19 -27.62 -25.78
C ARG A 622 -13.82 -26.97 -26.05
N LEU A 623 -13.64 -26.32 -27.20
CA LEU A 623 -12.38 -25.66 -27.56
C LEU A 623 -12.37 -24.16 -27.32
N ARG A 624 -13.53 -23.57 -26.96
CA ARG A 624 -13.67 -22.14 -26.69
C ARG A 624 -12.62 -21.59 -25.70
N PRO A 625 -12.28 -22.26 -24.58
CA PRO A 625 -11.23 -21.75 -23.67
C PRO A 625 -9.86 -21.63 -24.36
N PHE A 626 -9.54 -22.51 -25.30
CA PHE A 626 -8.28 -22.48 -26.05
C PHE A 626 -8.30 -21.44 -27.16
N VAL A 627 -9.46 -21.17 -27.77
CA VAL A 627 -9.64 -20.05 -28.71
C VAL A 627 -9.45 -18.72 -27.98
N GLU A 628 -10.12 -18.52 -26.85
CA GLU A 628 -9.98 -17.33 -26.02
C GLU A 628 -8.53 -17.15 -25.54
N ARG A 629 -7.87 -18.25 -25.15
CA ARG A 629 -6.46 -18.21 -24.75
C ARG A 629 -5.53 -17.86 -25.91
N LEU A 630 -5.73 -18.45 -27.08
CA LEU A 630 -4.97 -18.14 -28.29
C LEU A 630 -5.10 -16.67 -28.67
N ASP A 631 -6.32 -16.13 -28.60
CA ASP A 631 -6.56 -14.71 -28.86
C ASP A 631 -5.84 -13.84 -27.82
N GLN A 632 -5.93 -14.15 -26.53
CA GLN A 632 -5.16 -13.42 -25.50
C GLN A 632 -3.66 -13.41 -25.77
N LEU A 633 -3.09 -14.53 -26.22
CA LEU A 633 -1.65 -14.64 -26.51
C LEU A 633 -1.24 -13.83 -27.74
N ARG A 634 -2.09 -13.73 -28.76
CA ARG A 634 -1.82 -12.93 -29.97
C ARG A 634 -1.86 -11.42 -29.74
N HIS A 635 -2.53 -10.98 -28.68
CA HIS A 635 -2.67 -9.56 -28.33
C HIS A 635 -1.70 -9.11 -27.22
N ARG A 636 -0.87 -10.02 -26.70
CA ARG A 636 0.29 -9.70 -25.86
C ARG A 636 1.51 -9.49 -26.74
#